data_AF-A0A5N5M9B2-F1
#
_entry.id   AF-A0A5N5M9B2-F1
#
_cell.length_a   1.000
_cell.length_b   1.000
_cell.length_c   1.000
_cell.angle_alpha   90.00
_cell.angle_beta   90.00
_cell.angle_gamma   90.00
#
_symmetry.space_group_name_H-M   'P 1'
#
loop_
_entity.id
_entity.type
_entity.pdbx_description
1 polymer ?
#
loop_
_entity_poly.entity_id
_entity_poly.type
_entity_poly.pdbx_seq_one_letter_code
_entity_poly.pdbx_strand_id
1 'polypeptide(L)'
;MTANRASITEIVPAMSKITDHKLNGTNYLEWSKTIRVYLRSVEKDDHLCKEPPDDETEKKPWMRDDARLFLQIRNSIDSEIVGLLNHCEFVKELMDYLEFLYSGKGNMSRMYDVCKAFYRAEKEAKSLTTYFMDFKKTYEELNVLLPFSTDIKVQQNQREKMAVMSFLAGLPSELEAVKSQILSSPEIGSLQEVFSRILHTEGTLSIQHNVLLAKGRSHDTGRKLNIRGGSRTDSYTNDSNNIVCYYCHEPGHTKKFCKKLQNRNQRNQFANVITTSSTSSRSSDKTIMVSADDFAKFSLYQDSLKIPTPDIAPTETVEPHIFGSTCYVRDVRPSVTKLDPKTLKCAFLGYSRLQKGYRCFSPDLNKYVVSIDVVFLEDSFFQSSTPNSDNEGEDENWLIYQVTIPNTLTDSSGSPHDGVDVPPTLARPPIVQVYSRRQEKTDTCPTPTPLLSDPPCDLDLPIGLRKEFNHRRLLKSRGSDAMNGLPDFWFESIPDGLPPSNENATQDVAAICEAAKKNLLAPFNDLLDKLNDSAYSDAPPVTCIVSDGFMLVAIDAAKMHRIPIALFFTISACSFMGLKQFQALHEKGLTPLKDERFLTNGYLDKVIDWIPGMRDIRLRDLPSFIRTTDPDDILFKFCAECAGRASEGSAVIFHTFDVLEQEVLNALYPMIPRVYTIGPLELLLNQKQEADLSSVGSNLWKEEVECLHWLDSSKPRSVIYVNFGSITTVTKEQLVEFGMGLAESGHPFLWIIRPDMVAGDSAILPPEYTEETKERSFICSWCPREEVLNHPSIRGFLTHSGWGSTMESISSGVPMLCWLFLADQQTNCRYTCSEWGIGMEIESNVKRENVKKLVIELMEGEKGEKMKKKAMEWRKLAEEASGPTGSSSMNLDKLVKEVLLS
;
A
#
# COMPACT_ATOMS: atom_id res chain seq x y z
N MET A 1 -41.77 -35.22 62.93
CA MET A 1 -42.83 -36.02 62.26
C MET A 1 -42.94 -35.51 60.82
N THR A 2 -42.17 -36.10 59.90
CA THR A 2 -42.59 -37.22 59.03
C THR A 2 -43.57 -36.80 57.94
N ALA A 3 -43.03 -36.20 56.87
CA ALA A 3 -43.69 -36.22 55.56
C ALA A 3 -43.51 -37.62 54.95
N ASN A 4 -44.61 -38.25 54.53
CA ASN A 4 -44.62 -39.66 54.17
C ASN A 4 -44.21 -39.87 52.71
N ARG A 5 -43.44 -40.94 52.43
CA ARG A 5 -43.02 -41.29 51.06
C ARG A 5 -44.22 -41.66 50.19
N ALA A 6 -44.36 -41.02 49.04
CA ALA A 6 -45.05 -41.59 47.89
C ALA A 6 -44.00 -42.16 46.93
N SER A 7 -43.94 -43.48 46.83
CA SER A 7 -43.10 -44.20 45.89
C SER A 7 -43.68 -44.06 44.48
N ILE A 8 -43.04 -43.27 43.61
CA ILE A 8 -43.23 -43.44 42.17
C ILE A 8 -42.17 -44.42 41.68
N THR A 9 -42.63 -45.59 41.29
CA THR A 9 -41.84 -46.63 40.64
C THR A 9 -41.28 -46.06 39.34
N GLU A 10 -39.96 -45.98 39.20
CA GLU A 10 -39.34 -45.73 37.89
C GLU A 10 -39.59 -46.95 36.99
N ILE A 11 -40.65 -46.84 36.19
CA ILE A 11 -40.88 -47.70 35.04
C ILE A 11 -39.67 -47.53 34.13
N VAL A 12 -38.88 -48.59 33.96
CA VAL A 12 -37.76 -48.62 33.01
C VAL A 12 -38.27 -48.17 31.64
N PRO A 13 -37.86 -47.00 31.11
CA PRO A 13 -38.33 -46.56 29.81
C PRO A 13 -37.81 -47.54 28.75
N ALA A 14 -38.71 -48.02 27.91
CA ALA A 14 -38.38 -48.92 26.81
C ALA A 14 -37.22 -48.36 25.97
N MET A 15 -36.34 -49.23 25.48
CA MET A 15 -35.11 -48.85 24.77
C MET A 15 -35.39 -47.87 23.61
N SER A 16 -35.13 -46.59 23.85
CA SER A 16 -35.14 -45.55 22.83
C SER A 16 -34.05 -45.85 21.80
N LYS A 17 -34.45 -46.10 20.55
CA LYS A 17 -33.55 -46.31 19.42
C LYS A 17 -32.73 -45.03 19.20
N ILE A 18 -31.43 -45.04 19.52
CA ILE A 18 -30.58 -43.83 19.49
C ILE A 18 -30.42 -43.26 18.07
N THR A 19 -30.38 -44.15 17.07
CA THR A 19 -30.21 -43.79 15.65
C THR A 19 -31.00 -44.75 14.78
N ASP A 20 -31.58 -44.26 13.69
CA ASP A 20 -32.34 -45.10 12.77
C ASP A 20 -31.46 -46.05 11.95
N HIS A 21 -30.22 -45.65 11.69
CA HIS A 21 -29.21 -46.42 10.97
C HIS A 21 -28.14 -46.93 11.95
N LYS A 22 -27.86 -48.23 11.90
CA LYS A 22 -26.81 -48.85 12.71
C LYS A 22 -25.42 -48.52 12.17
N LEU A 23 -24.41 -48.54 13.04
CA LEU A 23 -23.01 -48.45 12.63
C LEU A 23 -22.63 -49.66 11.76
N ASN A 24 -22.19 -49.40 10.52
CA ASN A 24 -21.74 -50.38 9.53
C ASN A 24 -20.28 -50.15 9.09
N GLY A 25 -19.50 -49.42 9.90
CA GLY A 25 -18.13 -49.03 9.61
C GLY A 25 -18.05 -47.80 8.70
N THR A 26 -18.68 -47.84 7.51
CA THR A 26 -18.61 -46.72 6.55
C THR A 26 -19.32 -45.44 7.00
N ASN A 27 -20.33 -45.55 7.88
CA ASN A 27 -21.10 -44.43 8.40
C ASN A 27 -20.65 -43.94 9.79
N TYR A 28 -19.46 -44.36 10.26
CA TYR A 28 -18.97 -44.05 11.62
C TYR A 28 -19.01 -42.57 11.98
N LEU A 29 -18.72 -41.68 11.04
CA LEU A 29 -18.65 -40.25 11.31
C LEU A 29 -20.01 -39.61 11.61
N GLU A 30 -21.07 -40.10 10.97
CA GLU A 30 -22.45 -39.65 11.20
C GLU A 30 -23.04 -40.31 12.45
N TRP A 31 -22.77 -41.61 12.62
CA TRP A 31 -23.17 -42.38 13.80
C TRP A 31 -22.56 -41.81 15.09
N SER A 32 -21.24 -41.57 15.12
CA SER A 32 -20.54 -41.08 16.32
C SER A 32 -20.97 -39.65 16.71
N LYS A 33 -21.25 -38.77 15.74
CA LYS A 33 -21.88 -37.46 16.01
C LYS A 33 -23.24 -37.63 16.70
N THR A 34 -24.05 -38.58 16.24
CA THR A 34 -25.37 -38.88 16.82
C THR A 34 -25.27 -39.40 18.25
N ILE A 35 -24.33 -40.32 18.54
CA ILE A 35 -24.06 -40.80 19.92
C ILE A 35 -23.63 -39.65 20.84
N ARG A 36 -22.72 -38.76 20.40
CA ARG A 36 -22.27 -37.60 21.20
C ARG A 36 -23.35 -36.53 21.41
N VAL A 37 -24.37 -36.48 20.55
CA VAL A 37 -25.58 -35.64 20.78
C VAL A 37 -26.52 -36.33 21.78
N TYR A 38 -26.76 -37.63 21.64
CA TYR A 38 -27.56 -38.41 22.57
C TYR A 38 -27.05 -38.32 24.00
N LEU A 39 -25.74 -38.55 24.23
CA LEU A 39 -25.15 -38.51 25.57
C LEU A 39 -25.27 -37.13 26.23
N ARG A 40 -25.11 -36.03 25.47
CA ARG A 40 -25.38 -34.67 25.96
C ARG A 40 -26.85 -34.43 26.27
N SER A 41 -27.77 -35.01 25.51
CA SER A 41 -29.22 -34.89 25.76
C SER A 41 -29.71 -35.59 27.02
N VAL A 42 -28.90 -36.49 27.59
CA VAL A 42 -29.17 -37.19 28.86
C VAL A 42 -28.20 -36.79 29.98
N GLU A 43 -27.40 -35.74 29.78
CA GLU A 43 -26.40 -35.23 30.75
C GLU A 43 -25.37 -36.30 31.20
N LYS A 44 -24.92 -37.14 30.25
CA LYS A 44 -23.96 -38.25 30.47
C LYS A 44 -22.81 -38.27 29.44
N ASP A 45 -22.47 -37.13 28.87
CA ASP A 45 -21.33 -37.01 27.95
C ASP A 45 -19.97 -37.11 28.65
N ASP A 46 -19.92 -37.02 29.98
CA ASP A 46 -18.72 -37.24 30.76
C ASP A 46 -18.21 -38.70 30.75
N HIS A 47 -19.08 -39.66 30.49
CA HIS A 47 -18.73 -41.07 30.20
C HIS A 47 -17.91 -41.27 28.92
N LEU A 48 -17.72 -40.22 28.10
CA LEU A 48 -16.79 -40.24 26.95
C LEU A 48 -15.35 -39.85 27.34
N CYS A 49 -15.13 -39.30 28.54
CA CYS A 49 -13.85 -38.66 28.88
C CYS A 49 -13.32 -39.00 30.28
N LYS A 50 -14.19 -39.34 31.24
CA LYS A 50 -13.79 -39.72 32.60
C LYS A 50 -13.59 -41.23 32.73
N GLU A 51 -12.64 -41.61 33.56
CA GLU A 51 -12.49 -42.98 34.08
C GLU A 51 -13.39 -43.18 35.32
N PRO A 52 -13.64 -44.42 35.77
CA PRO A 52 -14.49 -44.69 36.93
C PRO A 52 -13.98 -43.99 38.19
N PRO A 53 -14.83 -43.34 39.01
CA PRO A 53 -14.40 -42.67 40.24
C PRO A 53 -13.69 -43.60 41.24
N ASP A 54 -12.68 -43.07 41.93
CA ASP A 54 -11.96 -43.79 43.00
C ASP A 54 -12.81 -43.99 44.26
N ASP A 55 -13.78 -43.10 44.53
CA ASP A 55 -14.68 -43.21 45.67
C ASP A 55 -15.75 -44.30 45.45
N GLU A 56 -15.69 -45.37 46.27
CA GLU A 56 -16.63 -46.50 46.26
C GLU A 56 -18.12 -46.11 46.43
N THR A 57 -18.42 -44.92 46.95
CA THR A 57 -19.80 -44.41 47.07
C THR A 57 -20.35 -43.84 45.76
N GLU A 58 -19.50 -43.22 44.93
CA GLU A 58 -19.88 -42.65 43.63
C GLU A 58 -19.65 -43.64 42.46
N LYS A 59 -18.67 -44.52 42.61
CA LYS A 59 -18.28 -45.55 41.63
C LYS A 59 -19.41 -46.51 41.27
N LYS A 60 -20.18 -46.99 42.26
CA LYS A 60 -21.28 -47.96 42.03
C LYS A 60 -22.46 -47.38 41.24
N PRO A 61 -22.93 -46.15 41.50
CA PRO A 61 -23.83 -45.43 40.59
C PRO A 61 -23.22 -45.24 39.19
N TRP A 62 -21.98 -44.75 39.11
CA TRP A 62 -21.32 -44.44 37.83
C TRP A 62 -21.18 -45.69 36.93
N MET A 63 -20.68 -46.80 37.46
CA MET A 63 -20.54 -48.06 36.70
C MET A 63 -21.88 -48.62 36.21
N ARG A 64 -22.98 -48.38 36.93
CA ARG A 64 -24.32 -48.81 36.52
C ARG A 64 -24.83 -47.99 35.32
N ASP A 65 -24.59 -46.69 35.34
CA ASP A 65 -24.96 -45.80 34.25
C ASP A 65 -24.09 -46.06 33.01
N ASP A 66 -22.78 -46.24 33.18
CA ASP A 66 -21.87 -46.58 32.08
C ASP A 66 -22.28 -47.90 31.40
N ALA A 67 -22.50 -48.97 32.16
CA ALA A 67 -22.95 -50.26 31.61
C ALA A 67 -24.30 -50.16 30.88
N ARG A 68 -25.22 -49.31 31.35
CA ARG A 68 -26.51 -49.05 30.67
C ARG A 68 -26.29 -48.33 29.34
N LEU A 69 -25.47 -47.29 29.33
CA LEU A 69 -25.13 -46.52 28.13
C LEU A 69 -24.36 -47.38 27.12
N PHE A 70 -23.40 -48.18 27.57
CA PHE A 70 -22.66 -49.14 26.76
C PHE A 70 -23.60 -50.09 26.02
N LEU A 71 -24.55 -50.70 26.73
CA LEU A 71 -25.54 -51.60 26.13
C LEU A 71 -26.46 -50.86 25.15
N GLN A 72 -26.87 -49.63 25.44
CA GLN A 72 -27.69 -48.84 24.52
C GLN A 72 -26.92 -48.49 23.23
N ILE A 73 -25.67 -48.02 23.35
CA ILE A 73 -24.78 -47.71 22.22
C ILE A 73 -24.49 -48.97 21.40
N ARG A 74 -24.12 -50.08 22.04
CA ARG A 74 -23.87 -51.39 21.40
C ARG A 74 -25.06 -51.88 20.57
N ASN A 75 -26.29 -51.66 21.02
CA ASN A 75 -27.49 -52.04 20.27
C ASN A 75 -27.71 -51.20 19.00
N SER A 76 -27.08 -50.02 18.89
CA SER A 76 -27.03 -49.19 17.68
C SER A 76 -25.90 -49.57 16.70
N ILE A 77 -25.16 -50.64 16.96
CA ILE A 77 -24.08 -51.15 16.10
C ILE A 77 -24.59 -52.39 15.35
N ASP A 78 -24.06 -52.63 14.14
CA ASP A 78 -24.34 -53.86 13.39
C ASP A 78 -23.72 -55.10 14.07
N SER A 79 -24.43 -56.23 14.00
CA SER A 79 -24.00 -57.53 14.51
C SER A 79 -22.60 -57.96 14.07
N GLU A 80 -22.18 -57.65 12.84
CA GLU A 80 -20.85 -58.03 12.35
C GLU A 80 -19.72 -57.28 13.08
N ILE A 81 -19.95 -56.01 13.42
CA ILE A 81 -18.97 -55.18 14.13
C ILE A 81 -19.01 -55.46 15.63
N VAL A 82 -20.18 -55.76 16.21
CA VAL A 82 -20.32 -56.09 17.65
C VAL A 82 -19.40 -57.24 18.08
N GLY A 83 -19.05 -58.18 17.20
CA GLY A 83 -18.11 -59.26 17.50
C GLY A 83 -16.68 -58.78 17.82
N LEU A 84 -16.26 -57.63 17.28
CA LEU A 84 -14.94 -57.03 17.51
C LEU A 84 -14.85 -56.29 18.85
N LEU A 85 -15.98 -55.89 19.42
CA LEU A 85 -16.08 -54.99 20.58
C LEU A 85 -16.20 -55.72 21.92
N ASN A 86 -16.01 -57.04 21.94
CA ASN A 86 -16.18 -57.89 23.12
C ASN A 86 -15.13 -57.68 24.22
N HIS A 87 -14.09 -56.87 23.97
CA HIS A 87 -13.01 -56.56 24.91
C HIS A 87 -13.13 -55.15 25.51
N CYS A 88 -14.08 -54.33 25.05
CA CYS A 88 -14.36 -53.02 25.64
C CYS A 88 -15.30 -53.22 26.84
N GLU A 89 -14.95 -52.69 28.00
CA GLU A 89 -15.77 -52.77 29.21
C GLU A 89 -16.51 -51.45 29.49
N PHE A 90 -15.97 -50.31 29.04
CA PHE A 90 -16.52 -48.97 29.28
C PHE A 90 -16.92 -48.20 28.01
N VAL A 91 -17.84 -47.23 28.13
CA VAL A 91 -18.31 -46.39 27.02
C VAL A 91 -17.17 -45.63 26.34
N LYS A 92 -16.22 -45.11 27.12
CA LYS A 92 -15.01 -44.45 26.61
C LYS A 92 -14.19 -45.38 25.72
N GLU A 93 -13.85 -46.58 26.21
CA GLU A 93 -13.07 -47.58 25.45
C GLU A 93 -13.76 -48.00 24.15
N LEU A 94 -15.08 -48.22 24.22
CA LEU A 94 -15.91 -48.55 23.06
C LEU A 94 -15.81 -47.46 21.97
N MET A 95 -15.90 -46.19 22.38
CA MET A 95 -15.85 -45.05 21.46
C MET A 95 -14.44 -44.82 20.92
N ASP A 96 -13.41 -44.90 21.77
CA ASP A 96 -11.99 -44.77 21.38
C ASP A 96 -11.58 -45.88 20.40
N TYR A 97 -12.00 -47.12 20.64
CA TYR A 97 -11.68 -48.27 19.78
C TYR A 97 -12.42 -48.20 18.43
N LEU A 98 -13.69 -47.79 18.42
CA LEU A 98 -14.41 -47.54 17.17
C LEU A 98 -13.85 -46.33 16.40
N GLU A 99 -13.34 -45.32 17.11
CA GLU A 99 -12.64 -44.19 16.49
C GLU A 99 -11.33 -44.67 15.82
N PHE A 100 -10.56 -45.52 16.50
CA PHE A 100 -9.38 -46.16 15.92
C PHE A 100 -9.71 -46.99 14.66
N LEU A 101 -10.74 -47.83 14.71
CA LEU A 101 -11.09 -48.71 13.59
C LEU A 101 -11.72 -47.98 12.38
N TYR A 102 -12.56 -46.96 12.61
CA TYR A 102 -13.46 -46.44 11.57
C TYR A 102 -13.48 -44.91 11.39
N SER A 103 -12.71 -44.12 12.16
CA SER A 103 -12.69 -42.66 11.97
C SER A 103 -12.07 -42.20 10.65
N GLY A 104 -11.22 -43.02 10.03
CA GLY A 104 -10.44 -42.63 8.86
C GLY A 104 -9.35 -41.58 9.15
N LYS A 105 -9.09 -41.22 10.41
CA LYS A 105 -7.98 -40.34 10.79
C LYS A 105 -6.66 -40.95 10.33
N GLY A 106 -6.00 -40.31 9.37
CA GLY A 106 -4.77 -40.81 8.75
C GLY A 106 -4.96 -41.72 7.53
N ASN A 107 -6.20 -42.00 7.09
CA ASN A 107 -6.45 -42.73 5.85
C ASN A 107 -6.23 -41.81 4.64
N MET A 108 -4.98 -41.74 4.18
CA MET A 108 -4.54 -40.85 3.10
C MET A 108 -5.29 -41.07 1.77
N SER A 109 -5.76 -42.30 1.52
CA SER A 109 -6.60 -42.62 0.36
C SER A 109 -7.98 -41.96 0.45
N ARG A 110 -8.69 -42.11 1.58
CA ARG A 110 -9.99 -41.44 1.79
C ARG A 110 -9.87 -39.92 1.78
N MET A 111 -8.80 -39.38 2.37
CA MET A 111 -8.50 -37.95 2.35
C MET A 111 -8.27 -37.45 0.90
N TYR A 112 -7.49 -38.19 0.10
CA TYR A 112 -7.27 -37.87 -1.30
C TYR A 112 -8.56 -37.91 -2.12
N ASP A 113 -9.41 -38.92 -1.95
CA ASP A 113 -10.70 -39.03 -2.66
C ASP A 113 -11.64 -37.86 -2.33
N VAL A 114 -11.75 -37.48 -1.05
CA VAL A 114 -12.59 -36.34 -0.62
C VAL A 114 -12.02 -35.01 -1.09
N CYS A 115 -10.70 -34.79 -1.00
CA CYS A 115 -10.02 -33.63 -1.58
C CYS A 115 -10.25 -33.54 -3.10
N LYS A 116 -10.07 -34.66 -3.82
CA LYS A 116 -10.26 -34.73 -5.28
C LYS A 116 -11.72 -34.47 -5.66
N ALA A 117 -12.68 -34.99 -4.90
CA ALA A 117 -14.10 -34.70 -5.09
C ALA A 117 -14.43 -33.22 -4.82
N PHE A 118 -13.82 -32.60 -3.81
CA PHE A 118 -13.96 -31.18 -3.50
C PHE A 118 -13.40 -30.29 -4.63
N TYR A 119 -12.17 -30.53 -5.08
CA TYR A 119 -11.53 -29.74 -6.14
C TYR A 119 -12.10 -30.00 -7.55
N ARG A 120 -12.79 -31.12 -7.77
CA ARG A 120 -13.49 -31.44 -9.03
C ARG A 120 -15.02 -31.35 -8.91
N ALA A 121 -15.53 -30.64 -7.91
CA ALA A 121 -16.97 -30.47 -7.69
C ALA A 121 -17.59 -29.55 -8.76
N GLU A 122 -17.96 -30.10 -9.91
CA GLU A 122 -18.70 -29.39 -10.94
C GLU A 122 -20.21 -29.57 -10.80
N LYS A 123 -20.98 -28.57 -11.25
CA LYS A 123 -22.45 -28.57 -11.17
C LYS A 123 -23.08 -29.60 -12.12
N GLU A 124 -22.47 -29.84 -13.28
CA GLU A 124 -22.98 -30.68 -14.36
C GLU A 124 -24.47 -30.41 -14.68
N ALA A 125 -25.25 -31.46 -15.00
CA ALA A 125 -26.68 -31.40 -15.26
C ALA A 125 -27.56 -31.36 -13.99
N LYS A 126 -26.97 -31.23 -12.79
CA LYS A 126 -27.71 -31.23 -11.52
C LYS A 126 -28.43 -29.90 -11.27
N SER A 127 -29.48 -29.95 -10.45
CA SER A 127 -30.12 -28.73 -9.93
C SER A 127 -29.13 -27.95 -9.04
N LEU A 128 -29.26 -26.62 -8.97
CA LEU A 128 -28.36 -25.80 -8.14
C LEU A 128 -28.44 -26.18 -6.65
N THR A 129 -29.64 -26.51 -6.16
CA THR A 129 -29.88 -26.96 -4.79
C THR A 129 -29.20 -28.30 -4.52
N THR A 130 -29.30 -29.25 -5.44
CA THR A 130 -28.64 -30.57 -5.34
C THR A 130 -27.13 -30.42 -5.34
N TYR A 131 -26.57 -29.61 -6.25
CA TYR A 131 -25.13 -29.32 -6.29
C TYR A 131 -24.64 -28.68 -4.98
N PHE A 132 -25.37 -27.70 -4.45
CA PHE A 132 -24.99 -27.07 -3.17
C PHE A 132 -25.02 -28.05 -1.99
N MET A 133 -26.01 -28.96 -1.96
CA MET A 133 -26.07 -30.01 -0.94
C MET A 133 -24.92 -31.03 -1.09
N ASP A 134 -24.61 -31.47 -2.30
CA ASP A 134 -23.48 -32.37 -2.60
C ASP A 134 -22.13 -31.73 -2.24
N PHE A 135 -21.93 -30.45 -2.58
CA PHE A 135 -20.73 -29.68 -2.26
C PHE A 135 -20.60 -29.49 -0.74
N LYS A 136 -21.67 -29.04 -0.07
CA LYS A 136 -21.69 -28.84 1.39
C LYS A 136 -21.39 -30.15 2.14
N LYS A 137 -21.94 -31.28 1.68
CA LYS A 137 -21.63 -32.61 2.23
C LYS A 137 -20.15 -32.96 2.10
N THR A 138 -19.56 -32.76 0.92
CA THR A 138 -18.13 -33.02 0.67
C THR A 138 -17.24 -32.11 1.54
N TYR A 139 -17.61 -30.85 1.68
CA TYR A 139 -16.90 -29.86 2.50
C TYR A 139 -16.97 -30.20 4.01
N GLU A 140 -18.13 -30.62 4.52
CA GLU A 140 -18.28 -31.04 5.92
C GLU A 140 -17.52 -32.36 6.23
N GLU A 141 -17.38 -33.26 5.25
CA GLU A 141 -16.52 -34.44 5.40
C GLU A 141 -15.03 -34.05 5.41
N LEU A 142 -14.60 -33.17 4.50
CA LEU A 142 -13.23 -32.67 4.43
C LEU A 142 -12.79 -32.00 5.75
N ASN A 143 -13.63 -31.13 6.32
CA ASN A 143 -13.37 -30.45 7.59
C ASN A 143 -13.19 -31.39 8.79
N VAL A 144 -13.63 -32.64 8.71
CA VAL A 144 -13.47 -33.63 9.79
C VAL A 144 -12.24 -34.53 9.55
N LEU A 145 -11.89 -34.81 8.30
CA LEU A 145 -10.65 -35.51 7.95
C LEU A 145 -9.41 -34.61 8.08
N LEU A 146 -9.56 -33.31 7.84
CA LEU A 146 -8.55 -32.26 7.96
C LEU A 146 -9.09 -31.08 8.80
N PRO A 147 -9.26 -31.25 10.13
CA PRO A 147 -9.74 -30.18 10.99
C PRO A 147 -8.71 -29.06 11.13
N PHE A 148 -9.16 -27.80 11.11
CA PHE A 148 -8.31 -26.64 11.36
C PHE A 148 -7.67 -26.73 12.75
N SER A 149 -6.35 -26.90 12.79
CA SER A 149 -5.56 -26.90 14.02
C SER A 149 -4.97 -25.52 14.31
N THR A 150 -4.94 -25.16 15.59
CA THR A 150 -4.21 -23.99 16.10
C THR A 150 -2.72 -24.27 16.36
N ASP A 151 -2.29 -25.53 16.31
CA ASP A 151 -0.87 -25.91 16.40
C ASP A 151 -0.19 -25.69 15.04
N ILE A 152 0.82 -24.81 15.02
CA ILE A 152 1.58 -24.42 13.82
C ILE A 152 2.23 -25.62 13.13
N LYS A 153 2.75 -26.61 13.86
CA LYS A 153 3.39 -27.81 13.29
C LYS A 153 2.36 -28.74 12.67
N VAL A 154 1.20 -28.90 13.31
CA VAL A 154 0.08 -29.69 12.76
C VAL A 154 -0.46 -29.01 11.51
N GLN A 155 -0.67 -27.70 11.55
CA GLN A 155 -1.14 -26.90 10.41
C GLN A 155 -0.17 -26.96 9.21
N GLN A 156 1.15 -26.97 9.48
CA GLN A 156 2.16 -27.11 8.42
C GLN A 156 2.16 -28.52 7.79
N ASN A 157 2.02 -29.57 8.60
CA ASN A 157 1.89 -30.96 8.12
C ASN A 157 0.61 -31.15 7.28
N GLN A 158 -0.50 -30.54 7.71
CA GLN A 158 -1.76 -30.52 6.96
C GLN A 158 -1.63 -29.79 5.61
N ARG A 159 -0.95 -28.63 5.56
CA ARG A 159 -0.66 -27.92 4.31
C ARG A 159 0.17 -28.75 3.34
N GLU A 160 1.24 -29.39 3.81
CA GLU A 160 2.10 -30.24 2.98
C GLU A 160 1.32 -31.43 2.38
N LYS A 161 0.49 -32.10 3.20
CA LYS A 161 -0.39 -33.18 2.74
C LYS A 161 -1.39 -32.72 1.67
N MET A 162 -1.97 -31.52 1.82
CA MET A 162 -2.88 -30.94 0.84
C MET A 162 -2.16 -30.63 -0.48
N ALA A 163 -0.93 -30.10 -0.43
CA ALA A 163 -0.12 -29.85 -1.62
C ALA A 163 0.20 -31.14 -2.39
N VAL A 164 0.61 -32.22 -1.70
CA VAL A 164 0.87 -33.53 -2.30
C VAL A 164 -0.41 -34.13 -2.92
N MET A 165 -1.55 -34.09 -2.22
CA MET A 165 -2.82 -34.60 -2.76
C MET A 165 -3.24 -33.86 -4.03
N SER A 166 -3.12 -32.53 -4.06
CA SER A 166 -3.42 -31.72 -5.24
C SER A 166 -2.49 -32.02 -6.41
N PHE A 167 -1.19 -32.22 -6.15
CA PHE A 167 -0.21 -32.64 -7.17
C PHE A 167 -0.59 -34.00 -7.78
N LEU A 168 -0.83 -35.01 -6.96
CA LEU A 168 -1.24 -36.36 -7.43
C LEU A 168 -2.56 -36.34 -8.21
N ALA A 169 -3.50 -35.47 -7.84
CA ALA A 169 -4.79 -35.32 -8.50
C ALA A 169 -4.70 -34.66 -9.89
N GLY A 170 -3.62 -33.91 -10.18
CA GLY A 170 -3.36 -33.29 -11.48
C GLY A 170 -2.61 -34.19 -12.48
N LEU A 171 -1.91 -35.22 -12.00
CA LEU A 171 -1.16 -36.15 -12.86
C LEU A 171 -2.06 -36.95 -13.81
N PRO A 172 -1.57 -37.35 -15.01
CA PRO A 172 -2.35 -38.11 -15.98
C PRO A 172 -2.52 -39.59 -15.57
N SER A 173 -3.27 -40.36 -16.37
CA SER A 173 -3.71 -41.72 -16.06
C SER A 173 -2.61 -42.78 -16.13
N GLU A 174 -1.53 -42.54 -16.88
CA GLU A 174 -0.41 -43.47 -17.04
C GLU A 174 0.38 -43.65 -15.72
N LEU A 175 0.28 -42.68 -14.80
CA LEU A 175 0.99 -42.68 -13.52
C LEU A 175 0.15 -43.22 -12.35
N GLU A 176 -1.07 -43.70 -12.56
CA GLU A 176 -1.97 -44.18 -11.49
C GLU A 176 -1.37 -45.30 -10.63
N ALA A 177 -0.50 -46.15 -11.19
CA ALA A 177 0.25 -47.16 -10.42
C ALA A 177 1.16 -46.52 -9.35
N VAL A 178 1.85 -45.43 -9.71
CA VAL A 178 2.76 -44.69 -8.81
C VAL A 178 1.95 -43.91 -7.77
N LYS A 179 0.83 -43.29 -8.18
CA LYS A 179 -0.11 -42.64 -7.24
C LYS A 179 -0.64 -43.61 -6.20
N SER A 180 -1.08 -44.80 -6.63
CA SER A 180 -1.59 -45.85 -5.76
C SER A 180 -0.53 -46.31 -4.75
N GLN A 181 0.73 -46.44 -5.19
CA GLN A 181 1.85 -46.78 -4.31
C GLN A 181 2.14 -45.67 -3.28
N ILE A 182 2.09 -44.40 -3.66
CA ILE A 182 2.31 -43.25 -2.76
C ILE A 182 1.17 -43.13 -1.74
N LEU A 183 -0.09 -43.25 -2.17
CA LEU A 183 -1.28 -43.17 -1.31
C LEU A 183 -1.46 -44.38 -0.39
N SER A 184 -0.78 -45.49 -0.68
CA SER A 184 -0.71 -46.67 0.21
C SER A 184 0.43 -46.60 1.24
N SER A 185 1.26 -45.55 1.20
CA SER A 185 2.32 -45.32 2.19
C SER A 185 1.71 -44.85 3.53
N PRO A 186 2.17 -45.35 4.69
CA PRO A 186 1.69 -44.89 5.99
C PRO A 186 2.05 -43.43 6.28
N GLU A 187 3.13 -42.94 5.66
CA GLU A 187 3.53 -41.53 5.71
C GLU A 187 3.68 -40.98 4.29
N ILE A 188 3.16 -39.77 4.05
CA ILE A 188 3.43 -38.99 2.85
C ILE A 188 4.71 -38.19 3.08
N GLY A 189 5.73 -38.47 2.27
CA GLY A 189 6.95 -37.65 2.19
C GLY A 189 6.67 -36.26 1.64
N SER A 190 7.65 -35.36 1.72
CA SER A 190 7.49 -33.98 1.24
C SER A 190 7.16 -33.92 -0.26
N LEU A 191 6.61 -32.80 -0.72
CA LEU A 191 6.31 -32.58 -2.13
C LEU A 191 7.55 -32.80 -3.03
N GLN A 192 8.73 -32.41 -2.53
CA GLN A 192 10.02 -32.63 -3.20
C GLN A 192 10.40 -34.11 -3.28
N GLU A 193 10.14 -34.89 -2.23
CA GLU A 193 10.40 -36.33 -2.21
C GLU A 193 9.43 -37.09 -3.13
N VAL A 194 8.14 -36.73 -3.09
CA VAL A 194 7.11 -37.29 -3.97
C VAL A 194 7.41 -36.97 -5.44
N PHE A 195 7.78 -35.73 -5.75
CA PHE A 195 8.23 -35.33 -7.08
C PHE A 195 9.44 -36.14 -7.54
N SER A 196 10.46 -36.30 -6.68
CA SER A 196 11.67 -37.07 -6.99
C SER A 196 11.36 -38.55 -7.27
N ARG A 197 10.48 -39.18 -6.47
CA ARG A 197 10.03 -40.57 -6.68
C ARG A 197 9.31 -40.75 -8.02
N ILE A 198 8.47 -39.79 -8.41
CA ILE A 198 7.78 -39.80 -9.70
C ILE A 198 8.77 -39.58 -10.85
N LEU A 199 9.69 -38.62 -10.74
CA LEU A 199 10.74 -38.34 -11.74
C LEU A 199 11.64 -39.56 -11.99
N HIS A 200 12.05 -40.27 -10.95
CA HIS A 200 12.80 -41.52 -11.09
C HIS A 200 11.99 -42.63 -11.78
N THR A 201 10.69 -42.70 -11.51
CA THR A 201 9.80 -43.70 -12.13
C THR A 201 9.52 -43.38 -13.60
N GLU A 202 9.30 -42.12 -13.94
CA GLU A 202 9.16 -41.64 -15.32
C GLU A 202 10.46 -41.84 -16.12
N GLY A 203 11.62 -41.57 -15.53
CA GLY A 203 12.92 -41.93 -16.11
C GLY A 203 13.07 -43.43 -16.37
N THR A 204 12.57 -44.27 -15.46
CA THR A 204 12.58 -45.74 -15.62
C THR A 204 11.63 -46.22 -16.71
N LEU A 205 10.43 -45.62 -16.81
CA LEU A 205 9.46 -45.86 -17.89
C LEU A 205 10.02 -45.43 -19.25
N SER A 206 10.71 -44.29 -19.32
CA SER A 206 11.42 -43.82 -20.52
C SER A 206 12.55 -44.77 -20.93
N ILE A 207 13.34 -45.28 -19.97
CA ILE A 207 14.37 -46.30 -20.24
C ILE A 207 13.74 -47.61 -20.73
N GLN A 208 12.64 -48.08 -20.13
CA GLN A 208 11.94 -49.28 -20.62
C GLN A 208 11.36 -49.08 -22.02
N HIS A 209 10.78 -47.91 -22.31
CA HIS A 209 10.26 -47.59 -23.65
C HIS A 209 11.38 -47.58 -24.70
N ASN A 210 12.53 -46.98 -24.38
CA ASN A 210 13.71 -46.97 -25.24
C ASN A 210 14.33 -48.36 -25.44
N VAL A 211 14.35 -49.22 -24.41
CA VAL A 211 14.83 -50.62 -24.50
C VAL A 211 13.88 -51.51 -25.30
N LEU A 212 12.56 -51.28 -25.22
CA LEU A 212 11.57 -51.96 -26.07
C LEU A 212 11.71 -51.55 -27.54
N LEU A 213 11.92 -50.26 -27.82
CA LEU A 213 12.19 -49.76 -29.18
C LEU A 213 13.51 -50.29 -29.75
N ALA A 214 14.54 -50.51 -28.93
CA ALA A 214 15.83 -51.05 -29.35
C ALA A 214 15.84 -52.55 -29.70
N LYS A 215 14.82 -53.33 -29.29
CA LYS A 215 14.73 -54.78 -29.57
C LYS A 215 13.75 -55.17 -30.69
N GLY A 216 13.07 -54.20 -31.31
CA GLY A 216 11.97 -54.42 -32.25
C GLY A 216 12.29 -54.38 -33.75
N ARG A 217 13.56 -54.39 -34.18
CA ARG A 217 13.92 -54.32 -35.62
C ARG A 217 14.89 -55.43 -36.07
N SER A 218 14.33 -56.51 -36.59
CA SER A 218 14.99 -57.35 -37.61
C SER A 218 13.97 -58.23 -38.33
N HIS A 219 13.75 -57.98 -39.63
CA HIS A 219 13.11 -58.84 -40.65
C HIS A 219 11.64 -59.35 -40.37
N ASP A 220 10.76 -59.58 -41.35
CA ASP A 220 10.92 -59.49 -42.81
C ASP A 220 9.60 -59.16 -43.56
N THR A 221 9.76 -58.77 -44.83
CA THR A 221 8.85 -58.85 -45.99
C THR A 221 7.32 -59.13 -45.84
N GLY A 222 6.52 -58.27 -46.49
CA GLY A 222 5.59 -58.78 -47.53
C GLY A 222 4.11 -58.35 -47.57
N ARG A 223 3.72 -57.76 -48.71
CA ARG A 223 2.39 -57.78 -49.38
C ARG A 223 1.19 -56.98 -48.80
N LYS A 224 0.92 -55.87 -49.48
CA LYS A 224 -0.28 -55.63 -50.34
C LYS A 224 -1.64 -56.24 -49.88
N LEU A 225 -2.63 -55.39 -49.57
CA LEU A 225 -3.71 -54.98 -50.51
C LEU A 225 -4.74 -54.01 -49.89
N ASN A 226 -5.39 -53.22 -50.75
CA ASN A 226 -6.58 -52.41 -50.44
C ASN A 226 -7.81 -53.30 -50.14
N ILE A 227 -8.84 -52.75 -49.47
CA ILE A 227 -10.23 -52.75 -49.98
C ILE A 227 -11.11 -51.73 -49.22
N ARG A 228 -12.15 -51.24 -49.91
CA ARG A 228 -13.17 -50.29 -49.45
C ARG A 228 -14.25 -50.94 -48.57
N GLY A 229 -14.97 -50.11 -47.83
CA GLY A 229 -16.33 -50.37 -47.34
C GLY A 229 -16.47 -50.11 -45.84
N GLY A 230 -17.59 -49.59 -45.33
CA GLY A 230 -18.85 -49.28 -45.98
C GLY A 230 -19.98 -49.39 -44.96
N SER A 231 -20.64 -48.27 -44.65
CA SER A 231 -21.67 -48.15 -43.61
C SER A 231 -22.89 -49.06 -43.78
N ARG A 232 -23.53 -49.43 -42.66
CA ARG A 232 -25.01 -49.39 -42.39
C ARG A 232 -25.21 -49.51 -40.85
N THR A 233 -25.88 -48.60 -40.14
CA THR A 233 -27.36 -48.38 -40.00
C THR A 233 -28.10 -49.61 -39.44
N ASP A 234 -29.18 -49.61 -38.66
CA ASP A 234 -30.21 -48.64 -38.18
C ASP A 234 -30.69 -49.11 -36.77
N SER A 235 -31.48 -48.43 -35.92
CA SER A 235 -31.86 -47.02 -35.62
C SER A 235 -32.79 -47.06 -34.37
N TYR A 236 -33.15 -45.94 -33.71
CA TYR A 236 -34.47 -45.78 -33.03
C TYR A 236 -34.80 -44.30 -32.68
N THR A 237 -36.07 -43.94 -32.84
CA THR A 237 -36.68 -42.59 -32.73
C THR A 237 -37.09 -42.26 -31.28
N ASN A 238 -36.75 -41.08 -30.73
CA ASN A 238 -37.41 -39.77 -30.86
C ASN A 238 -38.77 -39.67 -30.16
N ASP A 239 -38.89 -38.76 -29.18
CA ASP A 239 -40.17 -38.10 -28.87
C ASP A 239 -39.92 -36.70 -28.29
N SER A 240 -40.55 -35.68 -28.87
CA SER A 240 -40.37 -34.27 -28.49
C SER A 240 -41.58 -33.44 -28.90
N ASN A 241 -42.35 -32.91 -27.94
CA ASN A 241 -43.59 -32.20 -28.31
C ASN A 241 -44.16 -31.18 -27.30
N ASN A 242 -43.36 -30.58 -26.42
CA ASN A 242 -43.90 -29.57 -25.47
C ASN A 242 -42.96 -28.43 -25.03
N ILE A 243 -42.00 -28.04 -25.88
CA ILE A 243 -41.14 -26.86 -25.64
C ILE A 243 -41.54 -25.73 -26.59
N VAL A 244 -42.00 -24.59 -26.05
CA VAL A 244 -42.35 -23.39 -26.84
C VAL A 244 -41.32 -22.28 -26.60
N CYS A 245 -40.85 -21.66 -27.68
CA CYS A 245 -39.82 -20.63 -27.64
C CYS A 245 -40.38 -19.29 -27.14
N TYR A 246 -40.00 -18.88 -25.94
CA TYR A 246 -40.46 -17.63 -25.30
C TYR A 246 -40.10 -16.30 -26.02
N TYR A 247 -39.42 -16.34 -27.17
CA TYR A 247 -39.11 -15.15 -27.98
C TYR A 247 -39.89 -15.09 -29.30
N CYS A 248 -40.22 -16.22 -29.92
CA CYS A 248 -41.01 -16.25 -31.16
C CYS A 248 -42.35 -16.98 -31.05
N HIS A 249 -42.64 -17.55 -29.88
CA HIS A 249 -43.85 -18.31 -29.53
C HIS A 249 -44.13 -19.53 -30.41
N GLU A 250 -43.12 -20.03 -31.14
CA GLU A 250 -43.18 -21.26 -31.92
C GLU A 250 -42.76 -22.48 -31.06
N PRO A 251 -43.40 -23.65 -31.23
CA PRO A 251 -42.96 -24.90 -30.58
C PRO A 251 -41.63 -25.45 -31.15
N GLY A 252 -41.09 -26.46 -30.46
CA GLY A 252 -39.94 -27.27 -30.90
C GLY A 252 -38.55 -26.75 -30.50
N HIS A 253 -38.43 -25.58 -29.86
CA HIS A 253 -37.10 -25.05 -29.47
C HIS A 253 -37.16 -24.02 -28.33
N THR A 254 -36.03 -23.77 -27.66
CA THR A 254 -35.88 -22.71 -26.65
C THR A 254 -35.30 -21.42 -27.24
N LYS A 255 -35.41 -20.29 -26.52
CA LYS A 255 -34.89 -18.97 -26.94
C LYS A 255 -33.42 -19.00 -27.40
N LYS A 256 -32.57 -19.83 -26.78
CA LYS A 256 -31.13 -20.00 -27.11
C LYS A 256 -30.91 -20.47 -28.55
N PHE A 257 -31.85 -21.26 -29.10
CA PHE A 257 -31.79 -21.84 -30.44
C PHE A 257 -32.81 -21.20 -31.41
N CYS A 258 -33.33 -20.01 -31.07
CA CYS A 258 -34.31 -19.34 -31.90
C CYS A 258 -33.68 -18.74 -33.15
N LYS A 259 -33.93 -19.35 -34.32
CA LYS A 259 -33.47 -18.85 -35.63
C LYS A 259 -33.93 -17.42 -35.92
N LYS A 260 -35.15 -17.01 -35.48
CA LYS A 260 -35.62 -15.61 -35.62
C LYS A 260 -34.77 -14.62 -34.78
N LEU A 261 -34.20 -15.05 -33.65
CA LEU A 261 -33.30 -14.23 -32.82
C LEU A 261 -31.87 -14.20 -33.42
N GLN A 262 -31.34 -15.35 -33.81
CA GLN A 262 -30.00 -15.48 -34.41
C GLN A 262 -29.89 -14.69 -35.73
N ASN A 263 -30.91 -14.77 -36.60
CA ASN A 263 -30.95 -14.01 -37.85
C ASN A 263 -31.12 -12.49 -37.63
N ARG A 264 -31.68 -12.04 -36.50
CA ARG A 264 -31.73 -10.61 -36.13
C ARG A 264 -30.34 -10.11 -35.72
N ASN A 265 -29.61 -10.90 -34.94
CA ASN A 265 -28.24 -10.55 -34.53
C ASN A 265 -27.26 -10.55 -35.73
N GLN A 266 -27.43 -11.44 -36.70
CA GLN A 266 -26.68 -11.40 -37.96
C GLN A 266 -27.06 -10.19 -38.84
N ARG A 267 -28.34 -9.78 -38.89
CA ARG A 267 -28.75 -8.58 -39.64
C ARG A 267 -28.17 -7.27 -39.09
N ASN A 268 -27.85 -7.20 -37.79
CA ASN A 268 -27.15 -6.06 -37.21
C ASN A 268 -25.63 -6.03 -37.51
N GLN A 269 -25.06 -7.09 -38.12
CA GLN A 269 -23.65 -7.13 -38.56
C GLN A 269 -23.46 -6.89 -40.07
N PHE A 270 -24.53 -6.72 -40.84
CA PHE A 270 -24.49 -6.47 -42.29
C PHE A 270 -25.23 -5.20 -42.74
N ALA A 271 -25.39 -4.25 -41.81
CA ALA A 271 -25.96 -2.93 -42.08
C ALA A 271 -24.90 -1.83 -42.02
N ASN A 272 -23.87 -1.93 -42.86
CA ASN A 272 -23.29 -0.82 -43.62
C ASN A 272 -22.30 -1.33 -44.68
N VAL A 273 -22.28 -0.65 -45.84
CA VAL A 273 -21.46 -0.90 -47.05
C VAL A 273 -21.90 -2.07 -47.96
N ILE A 274 -22.66 -1.75 -49.02
CA ILE A 274 -22.56 -2.38 -50.35
C ILE A 274 -22.59 -1.28 -51.44
N THR A 275 -21.38 -0.92 -51.87
CA THR A 275 -20.88 -0.66 -53.25
C THR A 275 -21.67 0.14 -54.29
N THR A 276 -20.95 1.05 -54.95
CA THR A 276 -20.77 1.01 -56.44
C THR A 276 -19.30 1.26 -56.77
N SER A 277 -18.82 0.71 -57.88
CA SER A 277 -17.40 0.76 -58.29
C SER A 277 -17.24 1.37 -59.69
N SER A 278 -16.34 2.34 -59.86
CA SER A 278 -15.72 2.64 -61.15
C SER A 278 -14.36 3.36 -61.01
N THR A 279 -13.33 2.67 -61.48
CA THR A 279 -12.08 3.13 -62.12
C THR A 279 -11.55 4.57 -61.98
N SER A 280 -10.23 4.61 -61.69
CA SER A 280 -9.18 5.52 -62.24
C SER A 280 -8.56 6.62 -61.34
N SER A 281 -7.26 6.40 -61.07
CA SER A 281 -6.11 7.33 -61.00
C SER A 281 -6.20 8.81 -60.53
N ARG A 282 -5.16 9.16 -59.74
CA ARG A 282 -4.49 10.48 -59.54
C ARG A 282 -5.06 11.50 -58.53
N SER A 283 -4.22 11.77 -57.52
CA SER A 283 -3.83 13.04 -56.88
C SER A 283 -4.82 14.17 -56.52
N SER A 284 -4.39 14.92 -55.49
CA SER A 284 -4.73 16.31 -55.12
C SER A 284 -6.11 16.63 -54.53
N ASP A 285 -6.04 17.14 -53.28
CA ASP A 285 -6.72 18.31 -52.72
C ASP A 285 -8.18 18.61 -53.10
N LYS A 286 -9.08 18.45 -52.10
CA LYS A 286 -10.23 19.34 -51.84
C LYS A 286 -10.37 19.45 -50.31
N THR A 287 -10.10 20.59 -49.67
CA THR A 287 -10.87 21.85 -49.70
C THR A 287 -12.29 21.63 -49.19
N ILE A 288 -12.55 22.04 -47.94
CA ILE A 288 -13.86 22.01 -47.29
C ILE A 288 -14.50 23.40 -47.46
N MET A 289 -15.73 23.44 -47.94
CA MET A 289 -16.53 24.66 -48.05
C MET A 289 -17.05 25.06 -46.66
N VAL A 290 -16.63 26.23 -46.18
CA VAL A 290 -17.06 26.84 -44.90
C VAL A 290 -18.10 27.92 -45.20
N SER A 291 -19.06 28.15 -44.31
CA SER A 291 -20.07 29.21 -44.50
C SER A 291 -19.42 30.60 -44.49
N ALA A 292 -20.02 31.59 -45.15
CA ALA A 292 -19.43 32.93 -45.23
C ALA A 292 -19.22 33.57 -43.85
N ASP A 293 -20.14 33.35 -42.91
CA ASP A 293 -20.06 33.85 -41.54
C ASP A 293 -18.98 33.14 -40.72
N ASP A 294 -18.79 31.83 -40.93
CA ASP A 294 -17.74 31.06 -40.26
C ASP A 294 -16.36 31.36 -40.84
N PHE A 295 -16.26 31.64 -42.15
CA PHE A 295 -15.03 32.13 -42.77
C PHE A 295 -14.67 33.54 -42.28
N ALA A 296 -15.64 34.44 -42.14
CA ALA A 296 -15.42 35.78 -41.59
C ALA A 296 -14.90 35.74 -40.14
N LYS A 297 -15.49 34.90 -39.28
CA LYS A 297 -15.01 34.67 -37.91
C LYS A 297 -13.59 34.06 -37.90
N PHE A 298 -13.30 33.13 -38.80
CA PHE A 298 -11.99 32.51 -38.91
C PHE A 298 -10.91 33.48 -39.44
N SER A 299 -11.23 34.35 -40.40
CA SER A 299 -10.32 35.40 -40.86
C SER A 299 -10.00 36.41 -39.76
N LEU A 300 -11.01 36.90 -39.02
CA LEU A 300 -10.80 37.80 -37.88
C LEU A 300 -9.92 37.16 -36.79
N TYR A 301 -10.08 35.86 -36.54
CA TYR A 301 -9.21 35.10 -35.65
C TYR A 301 -7.77 34.98 -36.20
N GLN A 302 -7.59 34.68 -37.49
CA GLN A 302 -6.26 34.61 -38.10
C GLN A 302 -5.52 35.94 -38.18
N ASP A 303 -6.23 37.05 -38.37
CA ASP A 303 -5.61 38.38 -38.41
C ASP A 303 -5.29 38.89 -36.99
N SER A 304 -6.01 38.44 -35.96
CA SER A 304 -5.62 38.66 -34.55
C SER A 304 -4.34 37.95 -34.13
N LEU A 305 -3.87 36.96 -34.91
CA LEU A 305 -2.67 36.17 -34.66
C LEU A 305 -1.43 36.66 -35.43
N LYS A 306 -1.51 37.76 -36.19
CA LYS A 306 -0.38 38.31 -36.97
C LYS A 306 0.16 39.60 -36.38
N ILE A 307 1.04 39.47 -35.38
CA ILE A 307 2.02 40.51 -35.06
C ILE A 307 3.32 40.16 -35.81
N PRO A 308 4.01 41.10 -36.49
CA PRO A 308 5.15 40.77 -37.32
C PRO A 308 6.38 40.37 -36.49
N THR A 309 6.97 39.21 -36.78
CA THR A 309 8.34 38.88 -36.37
C THR A 309 9.34 39.71 -37.19
N PRO A 310 10.32 40.39 -36.55
CA PRO A 310 11.51 40.87 -37.25
C PRO A 310 12.37 39.67 -37.68
N ASP A 311 12.96 39.73 -38.86
CA ASP A 311 13.93 38.74 -39.33
C ASP A 311 15.13 38.64 -38.38
N ILE A 312 15.36 37.46 -37.80
CA ILE A 312 16.61 37.10 -37.13
C ILE A 312 17.08 35.75 -37.66
N ALA A 313 18.32 35.74 -38.16
CA ALA A 313 19.02 34.62 -38.77
C ALA A 313 19.28 33.47 -37.75
N PRO A 314 19.62 32.24 -38.20
CA PRO A 314 19.65 31.08 -37.30
C PRO A 314 20.74 31.22 -36.24
N THR A 315 20.35 31.23 -34.97
CA THR A 315 21.30 31.22 -33.86
C THR A 315 21.80 29.81 -33.59
N GLU A 316 23.12 29.68 -33.58
CA GLU A 316 23.86 28.46 -33.29
C GLU A 316 23.41 27.79 -31.99
N THR A 317 23.44 26.46 -31.97
CA THR A 317 23.42 25.65 -30.75
C THR A 317 24.64 26.01 -29.91
N VAL A 318 24.43 26.76 -28.82
CA VAL A 318 25.50 27.11 -27.88
C VAL A 318 25.98 25.84 -27.18
N GLU A 319 27.26 25.52 -27.34
CA GLU A 319 27.86 24.36 -26.68
C GLU A 319 27.88 24.56 -25.14
N PRO A 320 27.68 23.49 -24.35
CA PRO A 320 27.71 23.56 -22.90
C PRO A 320 29.15 23.69 -22.39
N HIS A 321 29.48 24.80 -21.71
CA HIS A 321 30.80 25.05 -21.14
C HIS A 321 30.90 24.62 -19.67
N ILE A 322 32.11 24.22 -19.23
CA ILE A 322 32.35 23.68 -17.88
C ILE A 322 32.27 24.79 -16.82
N PHE A 323 31.34 24.66 -15.87
CA PHE A 323 31.20 25.58 -14.72
C PHE A 323 32.47 25.65 -13.87
N GLY A 324 32.88 26.85 -13.45
CA GLY A 324 34.11 27.08 -12.70
C GLY A 324 35.40 27.10 -13.54
N SER A 325 35.31 26.88 -14.85
CA SER A 325 36.45 27.04 -15.76
C SER A 325 36.94 28.49 -15.82
N THR A 326 38.23 28.65 -16.16
CA THR A 326 38.81 29.96 -16.45
C THR A 326 38.30 30.45 -17.79
N CYS A 327 37.79 31.66 -17.81
CA CYS A 327 37.32 32.33 -19.02
C CYS A 327 37.83 33.78 -19.07
N TYR A 328 37.94 34.34 -20.27
CA TYR A 328 38.38 35.71 -20.48
C TYR A 328 37.27 36.53 -21.12
N VAL A 329 36.93 37.65 -20.48
CA VAL A 329 35.86 38.55 -20.89
C VAL A 329 36.48 39.87 -21.33
N ARG A 330 35.96 40.48 -22.39
CA ARG A 330 36.41 41.80 -22.82
C ARG A 330 36.01 42.87 -21.79
N ASP A 331 36.97 43.66 -21.32
CA ASP A 331 36.66 44.83 -20.49
C ASP A 331 36.08 45.94 -21.37
N VAL A 332 34.87 46.37 -21.00
CA VAL A 332 34.09 47.41 -21.69
C VAL A 332 33.77 48.60 -20.77
N ARG A 333 34.40 48.67 -19.59
CA ARG A 333 34.17 49.78 -18.65
C ARG A 333 34.68 51.11 -19.25
N PRO A 334 33.95 52.23 -19.11
CA PRO A 334 34.32 53.52 -19.70
C PRO A 334 35.70 54.08 -19.28
N SER A 335 36.26 53.59 -18.17
CA SER A 335 37.58 53.98 -17.67
C SER A 335 38.77 53.31 -18.38
N VAL A 336 38.53 52.30 -19.22
CA VAL A 336 39.58 51.55 -19.91
C VAL A 336 39.99 52.28 -21.19
N THR A 337 41.22 52.77 -21.23
CA THR A 337 41.74 53.54 -22.36
C THR A 337 42.21 52.62 -23.50
N LYS A 338 42.76 53.21 -24.58
CA LYS A 338 43.31 52.45 -25.70
C LYS A 338 44.54 51.60 -25.31
N LEU A 339 45.27 52.00 -24.28
CA LEU A 339 46.55 51.38 -23.88
C LEU A 339 46.41 50.34 -22.76
N ASP A 340 45.25 50.27 -22.11
CA ASP A 340 45.00 49.35 -20.99
C ASP A 340 44.68 47.92 -21.49
N PRO A 341 44.97 46.88 -20.68
CA PRO A 341 44.56 45.51 -20.97
C PRO A 341 43.03 45.41 -21.08
N LYS A 342 42.54 44.90 -22.23
CA LYS A 342 41.09 44.84 -22.53
C LYS A 342 40.44 43.50 -22.23
N THR A 343 41.07 42.69 -21.39
CA THR A 343 40.66 41.31 -21.08
C THR A 343 40.73 41.06 -19.58
N LEU A 344 39.59 40.77 -18.98
CA LEU A 344 39.43 40.36 -17.58
C LEU A 344 39.52 38.84 -17.51
N LYS A 345 40.33 38.32 -16.57
CA LYS A 345 40.32 36.90 -16.22
C LYS A 345 39.14 36.66 -15.27
N CYS A 346 38.28 35.70 -15.58
CA CYS A 346 37.04 35.44 -14.87
C CYS A 346 36.80 33.95 -14.64
N ALA A 347 36.05 33.60 -13.60
CA ALA A 347 35.47 32.27 -13.42
C ALA A 347 34.11 32.20 -14.15
N PHE A 348 33.85 31.14 -14.90
CA PHE A 348 32.54 30.94 -15.52
C PHE A 348 31.50 30.45 -14.51
N LEU A 349 30.36 31.16 -14.41
CA LEU A 349 29.26 30.88 -13.46
C LEU A 349 27.96 30.46 -14.15
N GLY A 350 28.00 30.03 -15.41
CA GLY A 350 26.82 29.61 -16.17
C GLY A 350 26.18 30.73 -16.99
N TYR A 351 24.93 30.51 -17.42
CA TYR A 351 24.24 31.35 -18.41
C TYR A 351 23.33 32.38 -17.74
N SER A 352 23.29 33.60 -18.30
CA SER A 352 22.42 34.67 -17.78
C SER A 352 20.95 34.41 -18.12
N ARG A 353 20.08 34.39 -17.10
CA ARG A 353 18.62 34.19 -17.24
C ARG A 353 17.85 35.43 -17.72
N LEU A 354 18.47 36.61 -17.71
CA LEU A 354 17.80 37.91 -17.96
C LEU A 354 18.21 38.57 -19.28
N GLN A 355 19.36 38.20 -19.83
CA GLN A 355 19.91 38.74 -21.07
C GLN A 355 20.86 37.72 -21.72
N LYS A 356 20.94 37.70 -23.06
CA LYS A 356 21.79 36.75 -23.80
C LYS A 356 23.27 36.99 -23.46
N GLY A 357 23.93 35.96 -22.92
CA GLY A 357 25.36 35.99 -22.57
C GLY A 357 25.74 35.04 -21.43
N TYR A 358 27.03 34.77 -21.32
CA TYR A 358 27.66 34.01 -20.26
C TYR A 358 27.85 34.89 -19.03
N ARG A 359 27.55 34.37 -17.83
CA ARG A 359 27.79 35.03 -16.56
C ARG A 359 29.17 34.62 -16.05
N CYS A 360 30.05 35.59 -15.89
CA CYS A 360 31.44 35.38 -15.53
C CYS A 360 31.79 36.26 -14.32
N PHE A 361 32.50 35.76 -13.32
CA PHE A 361 32.92 36.54 -12.15
C PHE A 361 34.39 36.92 -12.25
N SER A 362 34.70 38.22 -12.17
CA SER A 362 36.06 38.73 -12.10
C SER A 362 36.42 39.03 -10.64
N PRO A 363 37.38 38.31 -10.03
CA PRO A 363 37.85 38.62 -8.67
C PRO A 363 38.51 39.99 -8.62
N ASP A 364 39.30 40.35 -9.64
CA ASP A 364 39.99 41.64 -9.77
C ASP A 364 39.05 42.85 -9.63
N LEU A 365 37.76 42.66 -9.98
CA LEU A 365 36.72 43.69 -9.89
C LEU A 365 35.68 43.42 -8.80
N ASN A 366 35.78 42.28 -8.12
CA ASN A 366 34.76 41.67 -7.24
C ASN A 366 33.32 41.80 -7.80
N LYS A 367 33.15 41.51 -9.10
CA LYS A 367 31.89 41.72 -9.83
C LYS A 367 31.62 40.61 -10.84
N TYR A 368 30.34 40.28 -10.99
CA TYR A 368 29.88 39.49 -12.13
C TYR A 368 29.69 40.38 -13.36
N VAL A 369 30.18 39.92 -14.50
CA VAL A 369 30.01 40.50 -15.83
C VAL A 369 29.19 39.52 -16.65
N VAL A 370 28.30 40.02 -17.51
CA VAL A 370 27.63 39.19 -18.51
C VAL A 370 28.12 39.61 -19.88
N SER A 371 28.65 38.66 -20.67
CA SER A 371 29.18 38.92 -22.01
C SER A 371 28.79 37.82 -22.97
N ILE A 372 28.59 38.18 -24.25
CA ILE A 372 28.48 37.22 -25.35
C ILE A 372 29.86 36.86 -25.92
N ASP A 373 30.82 37.79 -25.89
CA ASP A 373 32.22 37.56 -26.24
C ASP A 373 32.96 37.04 -25.00
N VAL A 374 33.19 35.74 -24.93
CA VAL A 374 33.95 35.06 -23.87
C VAL A 374 34.83 33.98 -24.49
N VAL A 375 36.09 33.93 -24.08
CA VAL A 375 37.05 32.89 -24.49
C VAL A 375 37.27 31.95 -23.31
N PHE A 376 36.95 30.67 -23.47
CA PHE A 376 37.08 29.65 -22.42
C PHE A 376 38.44 28.92 -22.50
N LEU A 377 39.02 28.63 -21.34
CA LEU A 377 40.14 27.69 -21.17
C LEU A 377 39.65 26.53 -20.26
N GLU A 378 38.88 25.63 -20.86
CA GLU A 378 38.18 24.56 -20.13
C GLU A 378 39.12 23.57 -19.44
N ASP A 379 40.34 23.39 -19.97
CA ASP A 379 41.42 22.60 -19.35
C ASP A 379 41.98 23.23 -18.05
N SER A 380 41.46 24.38 -17.60
CA SER A 380 41.93 25.09 -16.41
C SER A 380 40.79 25.58 -15.51
N PHE A 381 40.61 24.93 -14.36
CA PHE A 381 39.75 25.45 -13.31
C PHE A 381 40.28 26.77 -12.76
N PHE A 382 39.38 27.69 -12.41
CA PHE A 382 39.75 29.01 -11.93
C PHE A 382 40.35 28.92 -10.51
N GLN A 383 41.67 28.84 -10.43
CA GLN A 383 42.41 29.00 -9.19
C GLN A 383 42.61 30.50 -8.91
N SER A 384 42.06 30.99 -7.80
CA SER A 384 42.47 32.26 -7.21
C SER A 384 43.89 32.10 -6.68
N SER A 385 44.85 32.84 -7.24
CA SER A 385 46.20 32.89 -6.70
C SER A 385 46.18 33.54 -5.32
N THR A 386 46.30 32.73 -4.27
CA THR A 386 46.60 33.19 -2.92
C THR A 386 47.93 33.96 -2.94
N PRO A 387 48.03 35.11 -2.23
CA PRO A 387 49.32 35.71 -1.94
C PRO A 387 50.19 34.71 -1.17
N ASN A 388 51.50 34.74 -1.43
CA ASN A 388 52.46 33.93 -0.69
C ASN A 388 52.46 34.31 0.80
N SER A 389 52.93 33.37 1.63
CA SER A 389 53.11 33.54 3.07
C SER A 389 53.91 34.80 3.42
N ASP A 390 53.49 35.52 4.46
CA ASP A 390 54.16 35.52 5.76
C ASP A 390 53.43 36.44 6.77
N ASN A 391 53.49 36.06 8.05
CA ASN A 391 53.13 36.82 9.27
C ASN A 391 51.63 36.96 9.68
N GLU A 392 51.39 36.43 10.89
CA GLU A 392 50.60 36.95 12.02
C GLU A 392 49.64 38.15 11.83
N GLY A 393 48.41 38.00 12.36
CA GLY A 393 47.61 39.12 12.86
C GLY A 393 46.21 39.29 12.27
N GLU A 394 45.20 39.14 13.14
CA GLU A 394 43.89 39.82 13.25
C GLU A 394 43.17 40.43 12.01
N ASP A 395 41.86 40.14 11.95
CA ASP A 395 40.75 40.94 11.40
C ASP A 395 40.89 41.71 10.07
N GLU A 396 40.20 41.25 9.02
CA GLU A 396 39.56 42.17 8.06
C GLU A 396 38.08 41.85 7.76
N ASN A 397 37.26 42.80 8.21
CA ASN A 397 35.82 42.96 7.99
C ASN A 397 35.51 43.35 6.52
N TRP A 398 34.79 42.50 5.77
CA TRP A 398 34.30 42.87 4.43
C TRP A 398 32.85 43.37 4.46
N LEU A 399 32.73 44.70 4.48
CA LEU A 399 31.49 45.48 4.48
C LEU A 399 30.57 45.13 3.28
N ILE A 400 29.35 44.67 3.58
CA ILE A 400 28.28 44.60 2.59
C ILE A 400 27.71 46.01 2.38
N TYR A 401 28.00 46.61 1.23
CA TYR A 401 27.35 47.84 0.78
C TYR A 401 25.87 47.59 0.47
N GLN A 402 24.96 48.25 1.20
CA GLN A 402 23.58 48.39 0.76
C GLN A 402 23.52 49.16 -0.57
N VAL A 403 22.98 48.53 -1.61
CA VAL A 403 22.61 49.20 -2.86
C VAL A 403 21.10 49.41 -2.88
N THR A 404 20.67 50.58 -2.42
CA THR A 404 19.30 51.06 -2.63
C THR A 404 19.14 51.50 -4.09
N ILE A 405 18.09 51.05 -4.77
CA ILE A 405 17.70 51.57 -6.09
C ILE A 405 16.26 52.10 -6.00
N PRO A 406 15.92 53.23 -6.66
CA PRO A 406 14.82 54.07 -6.22
C PRO A 406 13.46 53.69 -6.83
N ASN A 407 12.40 53.83 -6.05
CA ASN A 407 11.06 54.02 -6.59
C ASN A 407 10.84 55.51 -6.92
N THR A 408 10.40 55.82 -8.14
CA THR A 408 9.35 56.82 -8.41
C THR A 408 9.04 56.90 -9.91
N LEU A 409 7.78 56.65 -10.28
CA LEU A 409 6.92 57.59 -11.01
C LEU A 409 5.58 56.93 -11.30
N THR A 410 4.49 57.50 -10.77
CA THR A 410 3.19 57.59 -11.46
C THR A 410 2.29 58.59 -10.73
N ASP A 411 1.44 59.26 -11.50
CA ASP A 411 0.91 60.58 -11.16
C ASP A 411 -0.38 60.61 -10.33
N SER A 412 -0.66 61.84 -9.89
CA SER A 412 -1.87 62.35 -9.23
C SER A 412 -3.21 61.85 -9.76
N SER A 413 -4.18 61.71 -8.85
CA SER A 413 -5.61 61.69 -9.18
C SER A 413 -6.27 63.07 -9.01
N GLY A 414 -7.24 63.36 -9.86
CA GLY A 414 -8.18 64.47 -9.75
C GLY A 414 -9.55 64.02 -10.28
N SER A 415 -10.59 64.19 -9.46
CA SER A 415 -12.00 63.83 -9.72
C SER A 415 -12.75 65.04 -10.37
N PRO A 416 -14.11 65.13 -10.49
CA PRO A 416 -15.21 64.25 -10.01
C PRO A 416 -16.44 64.10 -10.96
N HIS A 417 -17.55 63.56 -10.41
CA HIS A 417 -18.95 63.50 -10.90
C HIS A 417 -19.29 62.40 -11.95
N ASP A 418 -20.49 61.81 -12.04
CA ASP A 418 -21.58 61.39 -11.11
C ASP A 418 -22.57 60.52 -11.96
N GLY A 419 -23.51 59.69 -11.46
CA GLY A 419 -23.90 59.26 -10.11
C GLY A 419 -25.33 58.64 -10.11
N VAL A 420 -25.74 57.93 -9.03
CA VAL A 420 -27.14 57.49 -8.72
C VAL A 420 -27.66 56.29 -9.59
N ASP A 421 -28.28 55.20 -9.08
CA ASP A 421 -29.33 55.05 -8.04
C ASP A 421 -29.32 53.67 -7.29
N VAL A 422 -29.86 53.60 -6.05
CA VAL A 422 -29.91 52.41 -5.14
C VAL A 422 -31.11 52.50 -4.17
N PRO A 423 -31.93 51.44 -3.97
CA PRO A 423 -32.28 50.99 -2.57
C PRO A 423 -32.76 49.50 -2.42
N PRO A 424 -33.02 48.96 -1.19
CA PRO A 424 -32.44 49.24 0.14
C PRO A 424 -32.17 48.00 1.06
N THR A 425 -31.61 48.27 2.27
CA THR A 425 -31.73 47.50 3.55
C THR A 425 -31.00 46.14 3.71
N LEU A 426 -30.57 45.69 4.92
CA LEU A 426 -30.72 46.19 6.32
C LEU A 426 -29.42 45.94 7.16
N ALA A 427 -29.43 46.26 8.47
CA ALA A 427 -28.25 46.73 9.21
C ALA A 427 -27.47 45.74 10.14
N ARG A 428 -26.20 46.13 10.38
CA ARG A 428 -25.28 45.94 11.54
C ARG A 428 -25.92 45.61 12.92
N PRO A 429 -25.17 44.94 13.84
CA PRO A 429 -24.31 45.69 14.79
C PRO A 429 -22.89 45.11 15.08
N PRO A 430 -21.91 45.95 15.50
CA PRO A 430 -20.57 45.55 15.97
C PRO A 430 -20.27 45.92 17.45
N ILE A 431 -19.29 45.23 18.09
CA ILE A 431 -18.61 45.57 19.37
C ILE A 431 -17.18 44.95 19.25
N VAL A 432 -16.00 45.58 19.34
CA VAL A 432 -15.36 46.67 20.14
C VAL A 432 -14.67 46.19 21.44
N GLN A 433 -13.32 46.24 21.48
CA GLN A 433 -12.38 46.66 22.56
C GLN A 433 -10.96 46.15 22.22
N VAL A 434 -9.87 46.93 22.10
CA VAL A 434 -9.22 47.98 22.92
C VAL A 434 -8.37 47.44 24.07
N TYR A 435 -7.04 47.63 24.00
CA TYR A 435 -6.11 48.16 25.01
C TYR A 435 -4.78 48.51 24.29
N SER A 436 -4.34 49.76 24.16
CA SER A 436 -3.83 50.75 25.13
C SER A 436 -2.30 50.67 25.35
N ARG A 437 -1.61 51.78 25.04
CA ARG A 437 -0.14 51.98 25.13
C ARG A 437 0.23 52.63 26.47
N ARG A 438 1.47 52.43 26.94
CA ARG A 438 2.19 53.39 27.80
C ARG A 438 3.63 53.59 27.30
N GLN A 439 4.24 54.72 27.64
CA GLN A 439 5.48 55.25 27.04
C GLN A 439 6.61 55.37 28.07
N GLU A 440 7.87 55.35 27.61
CA GLU A 440 8.98 56.33 27.81
C GLU A 440 10.24 55.74 27.11
N LYS A 441 11.03 56.43 26.26
CA LYS A 441 11.91 57.62 26.44
C LYS A 441 13.09 57.35 27.42
N THR A 442 14.37 57.68 27.17
CA THR A 442 15.07 58.33 26.04
C THR A 442 16.60 58.13 26.14
N ASP A 443 17.29 58.18 25.01
CA ASP A 443 18.64 58.75 24.77
C ASP A 443 19.98 58.12 25.24
N THR A 444 20.90 58.11 24.24
CA THR A 444 22.37 58.28 24.26
C THR A 444 23.32 57.12 24.63
N CYS A 445 24.18 56.79 23.65
CA CYS A 445 25.41 55.99 23.74
C CYS A 445 26.58 56.87 24.27
N PRO A 446 27.70 56.30 24.78
CA PRO A 446 28.74 55.81 23.86
C PRO A 446 29.43 54.48 24.27
N THR A 447 29.96 53.78 23.27
CA THR A 447 30.87 52.63 23.38
C THR A 447 32.17 52.98 24.14
N PRO A 448 32.84 52.01 24.80
CA PRO A 448 34.00 51.39 24.12
C PRO A 448 34.33 49.91 24.45
N THR A 449 34.88 49.23 23.43
CA THR A 449 35.80 48.08 23.45
C THR A 449 35.29 46.70 23.94
N PRO A 450 35.43 45.62 23.15
CA PRO A 450 35.00 44.28 23.52
C PRO A 450 35.98 43.59 24.48
N LEU A 451 35.44 42.72 25.34
CA LEU A 451 36.19 41.72 26.09
C LEU A 451 35.85 40.32 25.56
N LEU A 452 36.91 39.55 25.34
CA LEU A 452 36.99 38.11 25.09
C LEU A 452 35.72 37.27 25.32
N SER A 453 35.36 36.51 24.28
CA SER A 453 34.75 35.17 24.33
C SER A 453 33.62 34.95 25.34
N ASP A 454 32.38 35.17 24.90
CA ASP A 454 31.25 34.43 25.48
C ASP A 454 31.43 32.92 25.24
N PRO A 455 31.07 32.03 26.20
CA PRO A 455 31.11 30.59 26.00
C PRO A 455 30.14 30.12 24.92
N PRO A 456 30.29 28.90 24.36
CA PRO A 456 29.24 28.30 23.52
C PRO A 456 27.93 28.22 24.32
N CYS A 457 26.82 28.66 23.73
CA CYS A 457 25.50 28.55 24.35
C CYS A 457 25.16 27.09 24.70
N ASP A 458 24.53 26.91 25.85
CA ASP A 458 24.34 25.62 26.50
C ASP A 458 23.47 24.62 25.70
N LEU A 459 24.07 23.46 25.41
CA LEU A 459 23.49 22.11 25.53
C LEU A 459 21.98 21.90 25.23
N ASP A 460 21.50 22.18 24.02
CA ASP A 460 20.30 21.50 23.50
C ASP A 460 20.74 20.20 22.79
N LEU A 461 20.49 19.05 23.42
CA LEU A 461 20.95 17.73 22.97
C LEU A 461 19.78 16.82 22.57
N PRO A 462 19.33 16.84 21.30
CA PRO A 462 18.21 16.03 20.84
C PRO A 462 18.47 14.51 20.94
N ILE A 463 17.50 13.80 21.52
CA ILE A 463 17.53 12.33 21.68
C ILE A 463 16.45 11.67 20.82
N GLY A 464 16.88 10.90 19.83
CA GLY A 464 16.02 10.09 18.97
C GLY A 464 15.63 8.76 19.60
N LEU A 465 14.42 8.66 20.13
CA LEU A 465 13.89 7.41 20.66
C LEU A 465 13.38 6.47 19.55
N ARG A 466 13.76 5.18 19.60
CA ARG A 466 13.25 4.13 18.71
C ARG A 466 12.74 2.91 19.49
N LYS A 467 11.77 2.17 18.93
CA LYS A 467 11.45 0.82 19.41
C LYS A 467 12.59 -0.15 19.06
N GLU A 468 12.97 -1.02 19.98
CA GLU A 468 14.12 -1.93 19.86
C GLU A 468 14.09 -2.78 18.57
N PHE A 469 12.90 -3.24 18.15
CA PHE A 469 12.71 -3.94 16.86
C PHE A 469 13.18 -3.11 15.66
N ASN A 470 12.77 -1.84 15.57
CA ASN A 470 13.20 -0.94 14.49
C ASN A 470 14.66 -0.49 14.64
N HIS A 471 15.16 -0.36 15.87
CA HIS A 471 16.57 -0.09 16.14
C HIS A 471 17.48 -1.20 15.58
N ARG A 472 17.17 -2.48 15.88
CA ARG A 472 17.87 -3.64 15.29
C ARG A 472 17.79 -3.66 13.76
N ARG A 473 16.61 -3.40 13.19
CA ARG A 473 16.44 -3.34 11.72
C ARG A 473 17.30 -2.27 11.06
N LEU A 474 17.45 -1.10 11.69
CA LEU A 474 18.24 0.01 11.15
C LEU A 474 19.76 -0.26 11.22
N LEU A 475 20.24 -0.87 12.32
CA LEU A 475 21.61 -1.40 12.40
C LEU A 475 21.90 -2.45 11.32
N LYS A 476 20.91 -3.29 11.00
CA LYS A 476 21.02 -4.33 9.97
C LYS A 476 21.01 -3.79 8.54
N SER A 477 20.28 -2.70 8.26
CA SER A 477 20.20 -2.09 6.93
C SER A 477 21.37 -1.15 6.62
N ARG A 478 21.83 -0.36 7.62
CA ARG A 478 22.86 0.69 7.46
C ARG A 478 24.22 0.36 8.11
N GLY A 479 24.33 -0.71 8.90
CA GLY A 479 25.56 -1.10 9.59
C GLY A 479 25.66 -0.57 11.03
N SER A 480 26.78 -0.85 11.70
CA SER A 480 27.03 -0.41 13.10
C SER A 480 26.95 1.10 13.26
N ASP A 481 27.43 1.83 12.27
CA ASP A 481 27.60 3.29 12.33
C ASP A 481 26.28 4.05 12.13
N ALA A 482 25.18 3.33 11.84
CA ALA A 482 23.84 3.89 11.67
C ALA A 482 23.30 4.63 12.91
N MET A 483 23.92 4.42 14.08
CA MET A 483 23.58 5.09 15.34
C MET A 483 24.59 6.16 15.75
N ASN A 484 25.69 6.37 15.01
CA ASN A 484 26.75 7.30 15.40
C ASN A 484 26.30 8.78 15.29
N GLY A 485 25.21 9.05 14.56
CA GLY A 485 24.46 10.29 14.62
C GLY A 485 25.25 11.55 14.25
N LEU A 486 24.81 12.67 14.81
CA LEU A 486 25.59 13.91 14.90
C LEU A 486 26.22 13.98 16.30
N PRO A 487 27.30 14.76 16.52
CA PRO A 487 27.93 14.88 17.84
C PRO A 487 26.99 15.35 18.97
N ASP A 488 25.92 16.06 18.60
CA ASP A 488 24.87 16.62 19.44
C ASP A 488 23.55 15.82 19.40
N PHE A 489 23.47 14.71 18.66
CA PHE A 489 22.26 13.89 18.51
C PHE A 489 22.51 12.43 18.88
N TRP A 490 21.75 11.89 19.85
CA TRP A 490 21.89 10.50 20.29
C TRP A 490 20.65 9.64 20.04
N PHE A 491 20.85 8.33 19.88
CA PHE A 491 19.75 7.36 19.77
C PHE A 491 19.59 6.54 21.04
N GLU A 492 18.36 6.51 21.55
CA GLU A 492 17.94 5.64 22.66
C GLU A 492 16.90 4.62 22.18
N SER A 493 16.73 3.54 22.94
CA SER A 493 15.73 2.52 22.60
C SER A 493 14.93 2.00 23.78
N ILE A 494 13.65 1.73 23.53
CA ILE A 494 12.74 1.04 24.47
C ILE A 494 12.26 -0.28 23.86
N PRO A 495 11.97 -1.32 24.67
CA PRO A 495 11.33 -2.54 24.20
C PRO A 495 10.01 -2.23 23.47
N ASP A 496 9.66 -3.00 22.45
CA ASP A 496 8.46 -2.74 21.62
C ASP A 496 7.16 -3.28 22.25
N GLY A 497 7.27 -4.03 23.35
CA GLY A 497 6.14 -4.61 24.08
C GLY A 497 5.53 -5.85 23.42
N LEU A 498 6.18 -6.44 22.42
CA LEU A 498 5.71 -7.61 21.66
C LEU A 498 6.63 -8.83 21.87
N PRO A 499 6.13 -10.05 21.62
CA PRO A 499 6.99 -11.23 21.55
C PRO A 499 8.03 -11.10 20.42
N PRO A 500 9.23 -11.71 20.55
CA PRO A 500 10.22 -11.73 19.49
C PRO A 500 9.64 -12.21 18.16
N SER A 501 9.75 -11.37 17.13
CA SER A 501 9.23 -11.60 15.79
C SER A 501 10.36 -11.58 14.76
N ASN A 502 10.10 -12.09 13.56
CA ASN A 502 11.08 -12.06 12.47
C ASN A 502 11.39 -10.59 12.10
N GLU A 503 12.65 -10.18 12.22
CA GLU A 503 13.14 -8.83 11.92
C GLU A 503 12.81 -8.34 10.50
N ASN A 504 12.62 -9.28 9.57
CA ASN A 504 12.29 -8.97 8.17
C ASN A 504 10.78 -8.98 7.88
N ALA A 505 9.93 -9.26 8.87
CA ALA A 505 8.48 -9.29 8.71
C ALA A 505 7.84 -7.97 9.14
N THR A 506 6.78 -7.58 8.44
CA THR A 506 5.82 -6.57 8.93
C THR A 506 5.09 -7.11 10.16
N GLN A 507 5.17 -6.39 11.28
CA GLN A 507 4.43 -6.68 12.51
C GLN A 507 2.93 -6.34 12.33
N ASP A 508 2.04 -7.07 13.01
CA ASP A 508 0.59 -6.81 12.93
C ASP A 508 0.24 -5.46 13.57
N VAL A 509 -0.51 -4.62 12.83
CA VAL A 509 -0.79 -3.23 13.21
C VAL A 509 -1.69 -3.15 14.46
N ALA A 510 -2.68 -4.03 14.59
CA ALA A 510 -3.57 -4.04 15.75
C ALA A 510 -2.81 -4.48 17.01
N ALA A 511 -2.00 -5.53 16.92
CA ALA A 511 -1.13 -5.99 18.00
C ALA A 511 -0.10 -4.90 18.40
N ILE A 512 0.50 -4.18 17.45
CA ILE A 512 1.38 -3.04 17.77
C ILE A 512 0.62 -1.95 18.53
N CYS A 513 -0.58 -1.56 18.09
CA CYS A 513 -1.35 -0.50 18.75
C CYS A 513 -1.77 -0.91 20.16
N GLU A 514 -2.21 -2.15 20.35
CA GLU A 514 -2.60 -2.70 21.66
C GLU A 514 -1.39 -2.82 22.61
N ALA A 515 -0.27 -3.39 22.14
CA ALA A 515 0.96 -3.49 22.91
C ALA A 515 1.55 -2.11 23.22
N ALA A 516 1.49 -1.16 22.28
CA ALA A 516 1.94 0.20 22.50
C ALA A 516 1.16 0.87 23.64
N LYS A 517 -0.17 0.70 23.66
CA LYS A 517 -1.03 1.25 24.71
C LYS A 517 -0.81 0.59 26.07
N LYS A 518 -0.59 -0.73 26.11
CA LYS A 518 -0.49 -1.50 27.37
C LYS A 518 0.91 -1.52 27.99
N ASN A 519 1.95 -1.61 27.17
CA ASN A 519 3.26 -2.08 27.63
C ASN A 519 4.36 -1.01 27.56
N LEU A 520 4.16 0.11 26.85
CA LEU A 520 5.23 1.10 26.63
C LEU A 520 5.29 2.22 27.67
N LEU A 521 4.26 2.45 28.47
CA LEU A 521 4.24 3.58 29.42
C LEU A 521 5.35 3.47 30.49
N ALA A 522 5.54 2.29 31.09
CA ALA A 522 6.59 2.09 32.08
C ALA A 522 8.00 2.23 31.47
N PRO A 523 8.37 1.52 30.37
CA PRO A 523 9.66 1.73 29.71
C PRO A 523 9.93 3.17 29.24
N PHE A 524 8.89 3.93 28.88
CA PHE A 524 9.03 5.33 28.49
C PHE A 524 9.33 6.22 29.70
N ASN A 525 8.65 6.01 30.84
CA ASN A 525 8.96 6.71 32.09
C ASN A 525 10.34 6.33 32.62
N ASP A 526 10.70 5.03 32.63
CA ASP A 526 12.01 4.53 33.05
C ASP A 526 13.15 5.21 32.24
N LEU A 527 12.92 5.43 30.93
CA LEU A 527 13.85 6.20 30.09
C LEU A 527 13.88 7.68 30.46
N LEU A 528 12.74 8.34 30.69
CA LEU A 528 12.71 9.74 31.13
C LEU A 528 13.43 9.91 32.48
N ASP A 529 13.23 9.02 33.44
CA ASP A 529 13.93 9.04 34.72
C ASP A 529 15.44 8.83 34.54
N LYS A 530 15.86 7.86 33.71
CA LYS A 530 17.27 7.64 33.34
C LYS A 530 17.90 8.89 32.70
N LEU A 531 17.21 9.55 31.78
CA LEU A 531 17.73 10.73 31.07
C LEU A 531 17.77 11.99 31.95
N ASN A 532 16.90 12.07 32.97
CA ASN A 532 16.89 13.16 33.93
C ASN A 532 17.85 12.93 35.13
N ASP A 533 18.43 11.73 35.27
CA ASP A 533 19.41 11.44 36.32
C ASP A 533 20.82 11.85 35.90
N SER A 534 21.32 12.91 36.54
CA SER A 534 22.69 13.42 36.44
C SER A 534 23.80 12.39 36.75
N ALA A 535 23.48 11.23 37.33
CA ALA A 535 24.42 10.13 37.53
C ALA A 535 24.59 9.22 36.28
N TYR A 536 23.68 9.30 35.31
CA TYR A 536 23.64 8.46 34.11
C TYR A 536 23.95 9.20 32.81
N SER A 537 23.84 10.53 32.78
CA SER A 537 24.07 11.36 31.61
C SER A 537 24.68 12.70 32.00
N ASP A 538 25.68 13.15 31.22
CA ASP A 538 26.17 14.54 31.26
C ASP A 538 25.22 15.51 30.52
N ALA A 539 24.16 15.00 29.90
CA ALA A 539 23.13 15.79 29.22
C ALA A 539 22.18 16.48 30.22
N PRO A 540 21.61 17.65 29.87
CA PRO A 540 20.62 18.30 30.70
C PRO A 540 19.28 17.54 30.73
N PRO A 541 18.42 17.80 31.75
CA PRO A 541 17.10 17.20 31.85
C PRO A 541 16.22 17.46 30.61
N VAL A 542 15.33 16.52 30.31
CA VAL A 542 14.42 16.57 29.15
C VAL A 542 13.43 17.73 29.30
N THR A 543 13.59 18.75 28.47
CA THR A 543 12.77 19.98 28.47
C THR A 543 11.51 19.89 27.62
N CYS A 544 11.51 19.09 26.55
CA CYS A 544 10.35 18.91 25.66
C CYS A 544 10.35 17.51 25.03
N ILE A 545 9.15 16.99 24.74
CA ILE A 545 8.96 15.73 24.00
C ILE A 545 8.35 16.04 22.62
N VAL A 546 8.98 15.57 21.55
CA VAL A 546 8.35 15.48 20.22
C VAL A 546 7.98 14.02 19.99
N SER A 547 6.69 13.72 19.83
CA SER A 547 6.20 12.35 19.68
C SER A 547 5.29 12.19 18.48
N ASP A 548 5.25 10.99 17.89
CA ASP A 548 4.24 10.65 16.90
C ASP A 548 2.85 10.71 17.54
N GLY A 549 1.87 11.32 16.86
CA GLY A 549 0.51 11.53 17.37
C GLY A 549 -0.27 10.25 17.71
N PHE A 550 0.20 9.08 17.27
CA PHE A 550 -0.34 7.77 17.65
C PHE A 550 0.35 7.16 18.90
N MET A 551 1.42 7.74 19.42
CA MET A 551 2.11 7.29 20.63
C MET A 551 1.43 7.82 21.91
N LEU A 552 0.18 7.39 22.16
CA LEU A 552 -0.65 7.83 23.29
C LEU A 552 0.08 7.89 24.64
N VAL A 553 0.90 6.88 24.95
CA VAL A 553 1.65 6.78 26.21
C VAL A 553 2.62 7.95 26.43
N ALA A 554 3.10 8.61 25.37
CA ALA A 554 3.99 9.77 25.49
C ALA A 554 3.25 10.98 26.07
N ILE A 555 1.94 11.13 25.82
CA ILE A 555 1.11 12.18 26.43
C ILE A 555 0.99 11.95 27.94
N ASP A 556 0.81 10.70 28.35
CA ASP A 556 0.66 10.33 29.76
C ASP A 556 1.99 10.44 30.52
N ALA A 557 3.11 10.04 29.89
CA ALA A 557 4.46 10.27 30.40
C ALA A 557 4.78 11.77 30.54
N ALA A 558 4.60 12.55 29.47
CA ALA A 558 4.79 14.00 29.47
C ALA A 558 4.03 14.68 30.62
N LYS A 559 2.78 14.29 30.87
CA LYS A 559 1.96 14.77 32.00
C LYS A 559 2.50 14.37 33.36
N MET A 560 2.98 13.14 33.54
CA MET A 560 3.57 12.69 34.82
C MET A 560 4.85 13.45 35.16
N HIS A 561 5.75 13.63 34.19
CA HIS A 561 7.01 14.35 34.37
C HIS A 561 6.86 15.88 34.25
N ARG A 562 5.68 16.39 33.86
CA ARG A 562 5.35 17.81 33.63
C ARG A 562 6.16 18.47 32.51
N ILE A 563 6.48 17.68 31.48
CA ILE A 563 7.24 18.10 30.29
C ILE A 563 6.23 18.48 29.18
N PRO A 564 6.42 19.59 28.44
CA PRO A 564 5.61 19.90 27.26
C PRO A 564 5.77 18.83 26.17
N ILE A 565 4.70 18.61 25.38
CA ILE A 565 4.71 17.62 24.30
C ILE A 565 4.13 18.17 23.00
N ALA A 566 4.91 18.08 21.92
CA ALA A 566 4.46 18.36 20.56
C ALA A 566 4.10 17.04 19.85
N LEU A 567 2.88 16.96 19.31
CA LEU A 567 2.34 15.75 18.67
C LEU A 567 2.43 15.86 17.15
N PHE A 568 3.30 15.05 16.54
CA PHE A 568 3.49 14.99 15.09
C PHE A 568 2.64 13.89 14.48
N PHE A 569 1.57 14.26 13.77
CA PHE A 569 0.76 13.30 13.04
C PHE A 569 1.37 13.02 11.67
N THR A 570 1.75 11.77 11.45
CA THR A 570 2.41 11.25 10.24
C THR A 570 1.43 10.97 9.08
N ILE A 571 0.23 11.57 9.14
CA ILE A 571 -0.85 11.51 8.15
C ILE A 571 -1.26 12.92 7.69
N SER A 572 -2.01 13.01 6.59
CA SER A 572 -2.58 14.27 6.09
C SER A 572 -3.57 14.91 7.08
N ALA A 573 -3.72 16.24 7.01
CA ALA A 573 -4.66 16.96 7.86
C ALA A 573 -6.12 16.55 7.56
N CYS A 574 -6.45 16.24 6.31
CA CYS A 574 -7.75 15.71 5.89
C CYS A 574 -8.02 14.31 6.46
N SER A 575 -7.03 13.43 6.50
CA SER A 575 -7.17 12.11 7.14
C SER A 575 -7.32 12.24 8.66
N PHE A 576 -6.56 13.14 9.29
CA PHE A 576 -6.69 13.43 10.71
C PHE A 576 -8.09 13.99 11.05
N MET A 577 -8.63 14.91 10.24
CA MET A 577 -10.01 15.38 10.39
C MET A 577 -11.00 14.22 10.31
N GLY A 578 -10.81 13.29 9.36
CA GLY A 578 -11.57 12.05 9.26
C GLY A 578 -11.55 11.21 10.54
N LEU A 579 -10.36 10.97 11.13
CA LEU A 579 -10.21 10.27 12.41
C LEU A 579 -10.91 11.01 13.56
N LYS A 580 -10.80 12.34 13.60
CA LYS A 580 -11.45 13.18 14.62
C LYS A 580 -12.98 13.10 14.59
N GLN A 581 -13.59 12.68 13.48
CA GLN A 581 -15.02 12.43 13.38
C GLN A 581 -15.46 10.99 13.74
N PHE A 582 -14.56 10.06 14.07
CA PHE A 582 -14.91 8.66 14.35
C PHE A 582 -15.99 8.53 15.45
N GLN A 583 -15.85 9.27 16.54
CA GLN A 583 -16.85 9.29 17.62
C GLN A 583 -18.22 9.82 17.14
N ALA A 584 -18.23 10.91 16.36
CA ALA A 584 -19.47 11.48 15.82
C ALA A 584 -20.15 10.58 14.77
N LEU A 585 -19.36 9.82 13.99
CA LEU A 585 -19.84 8.80 13.05
C LEU A 585 -20.49 7.63 13.80
N HIS A 586 -19.90 7.21 14.92
CA HIS A 586 -20.44 6.17 15.80
C HIS A 586 -21.74 6.60 16.47
N GLU A 587 -21.78 7.79 17.07
CA GLU A 587 -22.98 8.37 17.70
C GLU A 587 -24.16 8.55 16.72
N LYS A 588 -23.86 8.79 15.43
CA LYS A 588 -24.86 8.87 14.35
C LYS A 588 -25.25 7.50 13.76
N GLY A 589 -24.73 6.39 14.29
CA GLY A 589 -25.03 5.04 13.84
C GLY A 589 -24.54 4.73 12.41
N LEU A 590 -23.44 5.36 11.98
CA LEU A 590 -22.81 5.13 10.67
C LEU A 590 -21.71 4.06 10.73
N THR A 591 -21.18 3.81 11.93
CA THR A 591 -20.21 2.76 12.27
C THR A 591 -20.54 2.24 13.70
N PRO A 592 -20.20 0.99 14.08
CA PRO A 592 -19.77 -0.10 13.21
C PRO A 592 -20.85 -0.45 12.18
N LEU A 593 -20.42 -1.08 11.09
CA LEU A 593 -21.31 -1.61 10.06
C LEU A 593 -22.08 -2.82 10.61
N LYS A 594 -23.35 -2.96 10.23
CA LYS A 594 -24.21 -4.04 10.77
C LYS A 594 -23.76 -5.44 10.35
N ASP A 595 -23.23 -5.56 9.14
CA ASP A 595 -22.66 -6.78 8.56
C ASP A 595 -21.86 -6.44 7.30
N GLU A 596 -21.07 -7.39 6.80
CA GLU A 596 -20.16 -7.22 5.65
C GLU A 596 -20.85 -6.78 4.35
N ARG A 597 -22.17 -6.98 4.19
CA ARG A 597 -22.89 -6.53 2.97
C ARG A 597 -22.83 -5.01 2.83
N PHE A 598 -22.66 -4.27 3.93
CA PHE A 598 -22.49 -2.82 3.92
C PHE A 598 -21.20 -2.37 3.23
N LEU A 599 -20.19 -3.25 3.08
CA LEU A 599 -18.98 -2.98 2.32
C LEU A 599 -19.19 -2.99 0.80
N THR A 600 -20.28 -3.62 0.31
CA THR A 600 -20.49 -3.91 -1.12
C THR A 600 -21.86 -3.45 -1.66
N ASN A 601 -22.84 -3.16 -0.81
CA ASN A 601 -24.20 -2.75 -1.20
C ASN A 601 -24.35 -1.26 -1.54
N GLY A 602 -23.25 -0.51 -1.64
CA GLY A 602 -23.23 0.94 -1.89
C GLY A 602 -23.45 1.83 -0.66
N TYR A 603 -23.60 1.27 0.55
CA TYR A 603 -23.76 2.08 1.77
C TYR A 603 -22.58 3.03 2.02
N LEU A 604 -21.35 2.59 1.71
CA LEU A 604 -20.16 3.43 1.87
C LEU A 604 -20.10 4.61 0.88
N ASP A 605 -20.93 4.64 -0.18
CA ASP A 605 -21.03 5.78 -1.09
C ASP A 605 -21.88 6.93 -0.52
N LYS A 606 -22.44 6.77 0.69
CA LYS A 606 -23.17 7.83 1.41
C LYS A 606 -22.26 9.03 1.69
N VAL A 607 -22.66 10.19 1.17
CA VAL A 607 -22.04 11.50 1.45
C VAL A 607 -22.27 11.91 2.90
N ILE A 608 -21.23 12.47 3.52
CA ILE A 608 -21.21 12.97 4.90
C ILE A 608 -20.98 14.50 4.84
N ASP A 609 -22.08 15.24 4.72
CA ASP A 609 -22.13 16.69 4.45
C ASP A 609 -21.76 17.59 5.63
N TRP A 610 -21.60 17.03 6.84
CA TRP A 610 -21.37 17.77 8.08
C TRP A 610 -19.92 17.75 8.59
N ILE A 611 -18.97 17.11 7.88
CA ILE A 611 -17.56 17.10 8.31
C ILE A 611 -16.90 18.44 7.93
N PRO A 612 -16.38 19.22 8.90
CA PRO A 612 -15.77 20.52 8.62
C PRO A 612 -14.57 20.41 7.67
N GLY A 613 -14.55 21.25 6.63
CA GLY A 613 -13.47 21.29 5.64
C GLY A 613 -13.43 20.13 4.62
N MET A 614 -14.36 19.17 4.68
CA MET A 614 -14.37 17.98 3.81
C MET A 614 -15.66 17.90 2.98
N ARG A 615 -15.82 18.75 1.96
CA ARG A 615 -17.02 18.77 1.11
C ARG A 615 -17.15 17.48 0.30
N ASP A 616 -18.41 17.04 0.12
CA ASP A 616 -18.79 15.86 -0.68
C ASP A 616 -18.02 14.57 -0.34
N ILE A 617 -17.48 14.47 0.88
CA ILE A 617 -16.74 13.29 1.35
C ILE A 617 -17.73 12.15 1.58
N ARG A 618 -17.43 10.95 1.07
CA ARG A 618 -18.27 9.76 1.30
C ARG A 618 -17.71 8.93 2.45
N LEU A 619 -18.53 8.08 3.06
CA LEU A 619 -18.10 7.17 4.12
C LEU A 619 -16.94 6.25 3.68
N ARG A 620 -16.86 5.88 2.39
CA ARG A 620 -15.72 5.14 1.80
C ARG A 620 -14.44 5.96 1.71
N ASP A 621 -14.52 7.28 1.62
CA ASP A 621 -13.38 8.16 1.43
C ASP A 621 -12.68 8.49 2.76
N LEU A 622 -13.30 8.16 3.90
CA LEU A 622 -12.73 8.30 5.24
C LEU A 622 -11.76 7.14 5.56
N PRO A 623 -10.86 7.30 6.55
CA PRO A 623 -9.84 6.30 6.88
C PRO A 623 -10.45 4.92 7.19
N SER A 624 -9.84 3.85 6.64
CA SER A 624 -10.47 2.53 6.49
C SER A 624 -10.96 1.88 7.76
N PHE A 625 -10.40 2.22 8.92
CA PHE A 625 -10.80 1.71 10.24
C PHE A 625 -12.27 2.02 10.60
N ILE A 626 -12.89 3.00 9.92
CA ILE A 626 -14.33 3.28 10.04
C ILE A 626 -15.23 2.12 9.52
N ARG A 627 -14.67 1.24 8.67
CA ARG A 627 -15.39 0.19 7.94
C ARG A 627 -15.51 -1.13 8.70
N THR A 628 -15.27 -1.12 10.01
CA THR A 628 -15.39 -2.32 10.86
C THR A 628 -16.84 -2.73 11.09
N THR A 629 -17.08 -4.02 11.32
CA THR A 629 -18.35 -4.57 11.84
C THR A 629 -18.30 -4.83 13.33
N ASP A 630 -17.13 -4.72 13.97
CA ASP A 630 -16.92 -4.97 15.38
C ASP A 630 -17.09 -3.67 16.19
N PRO A 631 -18.05 -3.58 17.14
CA PRO A 631 -18.14 -2.44 18.05
C PRO A 631 -16.90 -2.28 18.94
N ASP A 632 -16.14 -3.36 19.14
CA ASP A 632 -14.98 -3.39 20.01
C ASP A 632 -13.63 -3.24 19.29
N ASP A 633 -13.65 -2.97 17.97
CA ASP A 633 -12.48 -2.87 17.09
C ASP A 633 -11.35 -2.00 17.67
N ILE A 634 -10.18 -2.64 17.80
CA ILE A 634 -8.99 -2.05 18.42
C ILE A 634 -8.50 -0.82 17.64
N LEU A 635 -8.46 -0.89 16.31
CA LEU A 635 -7.90 0.16 15.46
C LEU A 635 -8.85 1.36 15.35
N PHE A 636 -10.15 1.10 15.26
CA PHE A 636 -11.17 2.14 15.34
C PHE A 636 -11.05 2.93 16.65
N LYS A 637 -11.07 2.24 17.80
CA LYS A 637 -10.98 2.88 19.12
C LYS A 637 -9.66 3.61 19.32
N PHE A 638 -8.55 2.98 18.96
CA PHE A 638 -7.22 3.57 19.09
C PHE A 638 -7.07 4.85 18.26
N CYS A 639 -7.47 4.84 16.99
CA CYS A 639 -7.38 6.03 16.14
C CYS A 639 -8.32 7.16 16.59
N ALA A 640 -9.53 6.82 17.05
CA ALA A 640 -10.47 7.80 17.63
C ALA A 640 -9.90 8.46 18.90
N GLU A 641 -9.25 7.67 19.76
CA GLU A 641 -8.59 8.15 20.98
C GLU A 641 -7.38 9.04 20.66
N CYS A 642 -6.51 8.66 19.72
CA CYS A 642 -5.38 9.49 19.28
C CYS A 642 -5.82 10.85 18.75
N ALA A 643 -6.83 10.87 17.86
CA ALA A 643 -7.36 12.12 17.31
C ALA A 643 -8.13 12.96 18.35
N GLY A 644 -8.80 12.32 19.31
CA GLY A 644 -9.49 12.97 20.43
C GLY A 644 -8.54 13.61 21.45
N ARG A 645 -7.42 12.93 21.76
CA ARG A 645 -6.40 13.41 22.71
C ARG A 645 -5.42 14.41 22.13
N ALA A 646 -5.47 14.71 20.83
CA ALA A 646 -4.56 15.66 20.17
C ALA A 646 -4.51 17.05 20.82
N SER A 647 -5.61 17.53 21.42
CA SER A 647 -5.64 18.82 22.14
C SER A 647 -5.02 18.78 23.54
N GLU A 648 -4.52 17.64 24.00
CA GLU A 648 -3.73 17.51 25.23
C GLU A 648 -2.25 17.87 25.01
N GLY A 649 -1.80 17.94 23.76
CA GLY A 649 -0.45 18.38 23.41
C GLY A 649 -0.27 19.89 23.54
N SER A 650 0.97 20.30 23.83
CA SER A 650 1.42 21.70 23.81
C SER A 650 1.42 22.29 22.39
N ALA A 651 1.52 21.43 21.38
CA ALA A 651 1.30 21.73 19.97
C ALA A 651 0.93 20.47 19.18
N VAL A 652 0.33 20.67 18.00
CA VAL A 652 0.08 19.62 17.02
C VAL A 652 0.76 19.98 15.71
N ILE A 653 1.46 19.02 15.11
CA ILE A 653 2.27 19.21 13.91
C ILE A 653 1.73 18.28 12.81
N PHE A 654 1.50 18.82 11.62
CA PHE A 654 1.16 18.06 10.42
C PHE A 654 2.27 18.16 9.36
N HIS A 655 2.60 17.03 8.74
CA HIS A 655 3.47 16.98 7.57
C HIS A 655 2.71 17.44 6.32
N THR A 656 2.37 18.72 6.24
CA THR A 656 1.61 19.33 5.13
C THR A 656 1.95 20.82 5.00
N PHE A 657 1.46 21.50 3.96
CA PHE A 657 1.60 22.95 3.80
C PHE A 657 0.23 23.64 3.65
N ASP A 658 0.14 24.89 4.11
CA ASP A 658 -1.13 25.60 4.30
C ASP A 658 -2.01 25.67 3.04
N VAL A 659 -1.39 25.78 1.86
CA VAL A 659 -2.10 25.89 0.57
C VAL A 659 -2.69 24.54 0.11
N LEU A 660 -2.10 23.41 0.51
CA LEU A 660 -2.51 22.07 0.04
C LEU A 660 -3.84 21.61 0.67
N GLU A 661 -4.04 21.93 1.95
CA GLU A 661 -5.15 21.44 2.77
C GLU A 661 -5.94 22.58 3.45
N GLN A 662 -5.91 23.78 2.87
CA GLN A 662 -6.38 25.03 3.47
C GLN A 662 -7.79 24.95 4.10
N GLU A 663 -8.77 24.33 3.43
CA GLU A 663 -10.14 24.23 3.97
C GLU A 663 -10.23 23.38 5.24
N VAL A 664 -9.44 22.30 5.32
CA VAL A 664 -9.37 21.44 6.51
C VAL A 664 -8.57 22.11 7.62
N LEU A 665 -7.43 22.74 7.29
CA LEU A 665 -6.60 23.45 8.27
C LEU A 665 -7.39 24.59 8.93
N ASN A 666 -8.12 25.38 8.14
CA ASN A 666 -9.04 26.41 8.64
C ASN A 666 -10.10 25.86 9.62
N ALA A 667 -10.53 24.61 9.43
CA ALA A 667 -11.43 23.94 10.36
C ALA A 667 -10.71 23.35 11.59
N LEU A 668 -9.43 22.95 11.47
CA LEU A 668 -8.64 22.39 12.58
C LEU A 668 -8.11 23.45 13.56
N TYR A 669 -7.69 24.63 13.08
CA TYR A 669 -7.17 25.71 13.94
C TYR A 669 -8.07 26.09 15.13
N PRO A 670 -9.42 26.22 15.00
CA PRO A 670 -10.29 26.48 16.16
C PRO A 670 -10.54 25.24 17.04
N MET A 671 -10.20 24.03 16.59
CA MET A 671 -10.44 22.77 17.30
C MET A 671 -9.23 22.23 18.08
N ILE A 672 -8.04 22.80 17.87
CA ILE A 672 -6.77 22.32 18.44
C ILE A 672 -5.89 23.54 18.73
N PRO A 673 -5.34 23.69 19.95
CA PRO A 673 -4.37 24.74 20.24
C PRO A 673 -3.06 24.50 19.48
N ARG A 674 -2.50 25.56 18.88
CA ARG A 674 -1.15 25.57 18.26
C ARG A 674 -0.93 24.44 17.23
N VAL A 675 -1.60 24.56 16.08
CA VAL A 675 -1.38 23.69 14.92
C VAL A 675 -0.29 24.27 14.01
N TYR A 676 0.73 23.47 13.70
CA TYR A 676 1.83 23.82 12.79
C TYR A 676 1.86 22.89 11.57
N THR A 677 2.07 23.49 10.40
CA THR A 677 2.24 22.80 9.11
C THR A 677 3.69 22.95 8.69
N ILE A 678 4.43 21.84 8.63
CA ILE A 678 5.90 21.84 8.37
C ILE A 678 6.29 20.94 7.19
N GLY A 679 5.39 20.75 6.23
CA GLY A 679 5.65 20.00 5.00
C GLY A 679 5.93 20.89 3.78
N PRO A 680 6.51 20.34 2.70
CA PRO A 680 7.20 19.04 2.68
C PRO A 680 8.52 19.11 3.46
N LEU A 681 8.76 18.14 4.34
CA LEU A 681 9.98 18.08 5.16
C LEU A 681 11.24 17.94 4.29
N GLU A 682 11.15 17.17 3.20
CA GLU A 682 12.23 17.00 2.21
C GLU A 682 12.72 18.35 1.64
N LEU A 683 11.81 19.27 1.29
CA LEU A 683 12.15 20.57 0.74
C LEU A 683 12.69 21.56 1.78
N LEU A 684 12.36 21.36 3.06
CA LEU A 684 12.96 22.10 4.18
C LEU A 684 14.37 21.59 4.51
N LEU A 685 14.57 20.26 4.48
CA LEU A 685 15.89 19.64 4.68
C LEU A 685 16.86 20.02 3.56
N ASN A 686 16.42 20.00 2.29
CA ASN A 686 17.22 20.36 1.12
C ASN A 686 17.66 21.85 1.09
N GLN A 687 17.20 22.69 2.04
CA GLN A 687 17.69 24.06 2.24
C GLN A 687 18.75 24.19 3.33
N LYS A 688 18.94 23.17 4.17
CA LYS A 688 20.03 23.15 5.14
C LYS A 688 21.33 22.73 4.44
N GLN A 689 22.38 23.51 4.64
CA GLN A 689 23.65 23.38 3.92
C GLN A 689 24.69 22.55 4.69
N GLU A 690 24.23 21.67 5.59
CA GLU A 690 25.04 20.88 6.52
C GLU A 690 25.41 19.51 5.90
N ALA A 691 26.70 19.34 5.57
CA ALA A 691 27.20 18.12 4.94
C ALA A 691 27.06 16.85 5.81
N ASP A 692 27.04 17.01 7.14
CA ASP A 692 26.99 15.90 8.09
C ASP A 692 25.60 15.24 8.22
N LEU A 693 24.53 15.88 7.76
CA LEU A 693 23.17 15.32 7.82
C LEU A 693 23.00 14.03 7.00
N SER A 694 23.85 13.80 6.00
CA SER A 694 23.85 12.57 5.18
C SER A 694 24.12 11.28 5.99
N SER A 695 24.75 11.40 7.16
CA SER A 695 24.95 10.30 8.11
C SER A 695 23.63 9.80 8.74
N VAL A 696 22.67 10.70 8.94
CA VAL A 696 21.39 10.45 9.62
C VAL A 696 20.34 9.98 8.61
N GLY A 697 20.01 8.69 8.62
CA GLY A 697 18.96 8.15 7.76
C GLY A 697 18.21 7.00 8.41
N SER A 698 16.94 6.82 8.01
CA SER A 698 15.96 5.97 8.71
C SER A 698 15.46 4.76 7.91
N ASN A 699 16.12 4.40 6.80
CA ASN A 699 15.69 3.29 5.95
C ASN A 699 15.82 1.94 6.66
N LEU A 700 14.68 1.28 6.94
CA LEU A 700 14.57 -0.04 7.58
C LEU A 700 14.79 -1.23 6.63
N TRP A 701 15.20 -0.93 5.40
CA TRP A 701 15.51 -1.86 4.31
C TRP A 701 16.82 -1.40 3.66
N LYS A 702 17.62 -2.34 3.14
CA LYS A 702 18.87 -2.00 2.45
C LYS A 702 18.55 -1.44 1.07
N GLU A 703 19.06 -0.26 0.75
CA GLU A 703 18.85 0.41 -0.53
C GLU A 703 19.74 -0.18 -1.63
N GLU A 704 19.16 -0.39 -2.82
CA GLU A 704 19.85 -0.82 -4.04
C GLU A 704 19.97 0.40 -4.98
N VAL A 705 21.10 1.10 -4.91
CA VAL A 705 21.38 2.32 -5.69
C VAL A 705 21.52 2.05 -7.19
N GLU A 706 21.71 0.80 -7.59
CA GLU A 706 21.77 0.32 -8.97
C GLU A 706 20.52 0.69 -9.78
N CYS A 707 19.37 0.90 -9.12
CA CYS A 707 18.16 1.40 -9.78
C CYS A 707 18.33 2.81 -10.36
N LEU A 708 19.15 3.68 -9.76
CA LEU A 708 19.44 5.02 -10.26
C LEU A 708 20.24 4.94 -11.57
N HIS A 709 21.26 4.09 -11.63
CA HIS A 709 22.03 3.86 -12.87
C HIS A 709 21.17 3.29 -14.02
N TRP A 710 20.14 2.51 -13.71
CA TRP A 710 19.17 2.07 -14.71
C TRP A 710 18.26 3.24 -15.17
N LEU A 711 17.85 4.12 -14.25
CA LEU A 711 17.08 5.32 -14.57
C LEU A 711 17.90 6.34 -15.40
N ASP A 712 19.20 6.48 -15.16
CA ASP A 712 20.14 7.29 -15.97
C ASP A 712 20.13 6.87 -17.44
N SER A 713 20.05 5.55 -17.69
CA SER A 713 20.01 4.98 -19.05
C SER A 713 18.64 5.13 -19.73
N SER A 714 17.59 5.47 -18.98
CA SER A 714 16.22 5.59 -19.45
C SER A 714 15.94 6.97 -20.08
N LYS A 715 14.94 7.04 -20.97
CA LYS A 715 14.55 8.31 -21.57
C LYS A 715 13.89 9.23 -20.52
N PRO A 716 14.08 10.56 -20.60
CA PRO A 716 13.36 11.51 -19.75
C PRO A 716 11.85 11.31 -19.85
N ARG A 717 11.17 11.31 -18.69
CA ARG A 717 9.72 11.16 -18.56
C ARG A 717 9.15 9.93 -19.29
N SER A 718 9.85 8.80 -19.25
CA SER A 718 9.38 7.53 -19.86
C SER A 718 9.14 6.37 -18.88
N VAL A 719 9.56 6.49 -17.62
CA VAL A 719 9.53 5.40 -16.64
C VAL A 719 8.38 5.56 -15.66
N ILE A 720 7.73 4.45 -15.31
CA ILE A 720 6.77 4.37 -14.21
C ILE A 720 7.50 3.86 -12.96
N TYR A 721 7.43 4.60 -11.87
CA TYR A 721 7.86 4.08 -10.57
C TYR A 721 6.70 3.31 -9.92
N VAL A 722 6.97 2.16 -9.30
CA VAL A 722 5.97 1.31 -8.64
C VAL A 722 6.44 0.96 -7.23
N ASN A 723 5.73 1.46 -6.20
CA ASN A 723 6.02 1.15 -4.80
C ASN A 723 4.76 1.22 -3.93
N PHE A 724 4.46 0.12 -3.24
CA PHE A 724 3.32 0.02 -2.31
C PHE A 724 3.68 0.34 -0.85
N GLY A 725 4.82 0.99 -0.60
CA GLY A 725 5.27 1.40 0.73
C GLY A 725 6.01 0.30 1.50
N SER A 726 6.17 0.51 2.80
CA SER A 726 7.05 -0.29 3.67
C SER A 726 6.40 -1.49 4.36
N ILE A 727 5.06 -1.55 4.42
CA ILE A 727 4.29 -2.56 5.17
C ILE A 727 3.18 -3.26 4.37
N THR A 728 2.74 -2.68 3.24
CA THR A 728 1.63 -3.23 2.44
C THR A 728 1.96 -4.63 1.93
N THR A 729 0.98 -5.53 1.96
CA THR A 729 1.05 -6.87 1.38
C THR A 729 0.03 -7.02 0.25
N VAL A 730 0.30 -7.94 -0.68
CA VAL A 730 -0.57 -8.27 -1.82
C VAL A 730 -0.77 -9.78 -1.89
N THR A 731 -1.86 -10.24 -2.50
CA THR A 731 -1.99 -11.66 -2.86
C THR A 731 -1.11 -11.99 -4.07
N LYS A 732 -0.82 -13.28 -4.27
CA LYS A 732 -0.07 -13.75 -5.44
C LYS A 732 -0.75 -13.38 -6.75
N GLU A 733 -2.07 -13.45 -6.77
CA GLU A 733 -2.91 -13.08 -7.92
C GLU A 733 -2.80 -11.58 -8.20
N GLN A 734 -2.88 -10.73 -7.17
CA GLN A 734 -2.68 -9.28 -7.32
C GLN A 734 -1.28 -8.94 -7.84
N LEU A 735 -0.24 -9.60 -7.33
CA LEU A 735 1.14 -9.44 -7.82
C LEU A 735 1.25 -9.79 -9.31
N VAL A 736 0.64 -10.90 -9.74
CA VAL A 736 0.61 -11.33 -11.15
C VAL A 736 -0.20 -10.35 -12.01
N GLU A 737 -1.37 -9.90 -11.57
CA GLU A 737 -2.20 -8.95 -12.33
C GLU A 737 -1.53 -7.57 -12.49
N PHE A 738 -0.81 -7.09 -11.46
CA PHE A 738 0.04 -5.89 -11.59
C PHE A 738 1.19 -6.12 -12.58
N GLY A 739 1.93 -7.21 -12.44
CA GLY A 739 3.06 -7.53 -13.31
C GLY A 739 2.64 -7.64 -14.78
N MET A 740 1.62 -8.45 -15.08
CA MET A 740 1.12 -8.59 -16.44
C MET A 740 0.56 -7.27 -16.98
N GLY A 741 -0.15 -6.48 -16.16
CA GLY A 741 -0.65 -5.16 -16.57
C GLY A 741 0.46 -4.15 -16.90
N LEU A 742 1.57 -4.17 -16.15
CA LEU A 742 2.77 -3.37 -16.42
C LEU A 742 3.52 -3.86 -17.67
N ALA A 743 3.76 -5.16 -17.78
CA ALA A 743 4.44 -5.78 -18.92
C ALA A 743 3.73 -5.45 -20.25
N GLU A 744 2.43 -5.75 -20.29
CA GLU A 744 1.54 -5.53 -21.44
C GLU A 744 1.33 -4.06 -21.80
N SER A 745 1.63 -3.11 -20.89
CA SER A 745 1.54 -1.68 -21.18
C SER A 745 2.60 -1.19 -22.17
N GLY A 746 3.69 -1.95 -22.35
CA GLY A 746 4.82 -1.58 -23.21
C GLY A 746 5.78 -0.55 -22.59
N HIS A 747 5.40 0.17 -21.55
CA HIS A 747 6.25 1.19 -20.93
C HIS A 747 7.39 0.61 -20.06
N PRO A 748 8.52 1.32 -19.93
CA PRO A 748 9.52 1.03 -18.90
C PRO A 748 9.00 1.29 -17.48
N PHE A 749 9.44 0.46 -16.52
CA PHE A 749 9.06 0.63 -15.11
C PHE A 749 10.14 0.17 -14.12
N LEU A 750 10.21 0.85 -12.97
CA LEU A 750 11.00 0.46 -11.80
C LEU A 750 10.04 0.00 -10.72
N TRP A 751 10.12 -1.26 -10.28
CA TRP A 751 9.22 -1.84 -9.29
C TRP A 751 9.94 -2.34 -8.04
N ILE A 752 9.55 -1.80 -6.89
CA ILE A 752 10.00 -2.23 -5.58
C ILE A 752 9.17 -3.43 -5.11
N ILE A 753 9.80 -4.60 -5.00
CA ILE A 753 9.19 -5.84 -4.52
C ILE A 753 9.91 -6.28 -3.24
N ARG A 754 9.32 -5.96 -2.09
CA ARG A 754 9.90 -6.33 -0.78
C ARG A 754 9.84 -7.85 -0.56
N PRO A 755 10.79 -8.45 0.18
CA PRO A 755 10.76 -9.88 0.51
C PRO A 755 9.52 -10.34 1.29
N ASP A 756 8.86 -9.43 2.03
CA ASP A 756 7.66 -9.69 2.84
C ASP A 756 6.35 -9.28 2.14
N MET A 757 6.40 -8.87 0.86
CA MET A 757 5.25 -8.32 0.14
C MET A 757 4.12 -9.33 -0.12
N VAL A 758 4.41 -10.63 -0.15
CA VAL A 758 3.41 -11.71 -0.27
C VAL A 758 3.38 -12.53 1.01
N ALA A 759 2.22 -12.65 1.64
CA ALA A 759 2.10 -13.30 2.95
C ALA A 759 2.27 -14.82 2.86
N GLY A 760 3.37 -15.35 3.39
CA GLY A 760 3.62 -16.79 3.50
C GLY A 760 4.05 -17.49 2.20
N ASP A 761 4.30 -16.73 1.13
CA ASP A 761 4.83 -17.21 -0.15
C ASP A 761 5.93 -16.26 -0.63
N SER A 762 6.75 -16.72 -1.55
CA SER A 762 7.75 -15.91 -2.24
C SER A 762 7.10 -14.96 -3.26
N ALA A 763 7.60 -13.73 -3.35
CA ALA A 763 7.16 -12.73 -4.34
C ALA A 763 7.75 -13.00 -5.75
N ILE A 764 7.57 -14.23 -6.25
CA ILE A 764 8.07 -14.68 -7.56
C ILE A 764 7.02 -14.42 -8.62
N LEU A 765 7.39 -13.62 -9.63
CA LEU A 765 6.62 -13.41 -10.85
C LEU A 765 6.82 -14.58 -11.85
N PRO A 766 5.85 -14.85 -12.75
CA PRO A 766 5.95 -15.96 -13.70
C PRO A 766 7.19 -15.86 -14.61
N PRO A 767 7.81 -16.98 -15.05
CA PRO A 767 8.97 -16.94 -15.94
C PRO A 767 8.73 -16.16 -17.24
N GLU A 768 7.51 -16.22 -17.77
CA GLU A 768 7.08 -15.52 -18.98
C GLU A 768 7.21 -14.00 -18.84
N TYR A 769 6.88 -13.45 -17.66
CA TYR A 769 6.99 -12.02 -17.36
C TYR A 769 8.46 -11.56 -17.39
N THR A 770 9.37 -12.36 -16.82
CA THR A 770 10.80 -12.00 -16.74
C THR A 770 11.46 -11.88 -18.12
N GLU A 771 11.09 -12.73 -19.07
CA GLU A 771 11.58 -12.62 -20.45
C GLU A 771 10.87 -11.48 -21.22
N GLU A 772 9.57 -11.22 -21.00
CA GLU A 772 8.85 -10.12 -21.66
C GLU A 772 9.32 -8.72 -21.24
N THR A 773 9.76 -8.55 -19.99
CA THR A 773 10.11 -7.23 -19.42
C THR A 773 11.61 -6.96 -19.30
N LYS A 774 12.47 -7.93 -19.60
CA LYS A 774 13.94 -7.92 -19.39
C LYS A 774 14.69 -6.64 -19.75
N GLU A 775 14.30 -5.95 -20.82
CA GLU A 775 14.94 -4.71 -21.32
C GLU A 775 14.21 -3.43 -20.88
N ARG A 776 13.07 -3.55 -20.19
CA ARG A 776 12.16 -2.45 -19.82
C ARG A 776 11.84 -2.36 -18.33
N SER A 777 12.13 -3.40 -17.55
CA SER A 777 11.89 -3.41 -16.11
C SER A 777 13.19 -3.42 -15.31
N PHE A 778 13.20 -2.70 -14.20
CA PHE A 778 14.12 -2.93 -13.10
C PHE A 778 13.34 -3.31 -11.85
N ILE A 779 13.81 -4.34 -11.13
CA ILE A 779 13.16 -4.84 -9.91
C ILE A 779 14.23 -4.92 -8.83
N CYS A 780 13.99 -4.25 -7.70
CA CYS A 780 14.82 -4.31 -6.50
C CYS A 780 13.96 -4.45 -5.24
N SER A 781 14.59 -4.80 -4.13
CA SER A 781 13.91 -4.96 -2.84
C SER A 781 13.59 -3.64 -2.16
N TRP A 782 14.45 -2.62 -2.33
CA TRP A 782 14.25 -1.25 -1.86
C TRP A 782 15.13 -0.25 -2.64
N CYS A 783 14.80 1.04 -2.59
CA CYS A 783 15.48 2.10 -3.33
C CYS A 783 15.54 3.44 -2.55
N PRO A 784 16.49 4.34 -2.88
CA PRO A 784 16.46 5.74 -2.46
C PRO A 784 15.29 6.48 -3.13
N ARG A 785 14.12 6.42 -2.48
CA ARG A 785 12.82 6.79 -3.07
C ARG A 785 12.69 8.28 -3.43
N GLU A 786 13.29 9.18 -2.65
CA GLU A 786 13.29 10.62 -2.94
C GLU A 786 14.09 10.92 -4.23
N GLU A 787 15.29 10.33 -4.36
CA GLU A 787 16.13 10.44 -5.57
C GLU A 787 15.42 9.85 -6.79
N VAL A 788 14.80 8.67 -6.63
CA VAL A 788 14.01 8.03 -7.69
C VAL A 788 12.86 8.91 -8.15
N LEU A 789 12.04 9.46 -7.24
CA LEU A 789 10.89 10.31 -7.61
C LEU A 789 11.30 11.64 -8.26
N ASN A 790 12.43 12.21 -7.83
CA ASN A 790 13.00 13.41 -8.46
C ASN A 790 13.75 13.13 -9.77
N HIS A 791 14.01 11.86 -10.11
CA HIS A 791 14.79 11.49 -11.29
C HIS A 791 14.10 11.92 -12.61
N PRO A 792 14.79 12.59 -13.57
CA PRO A 792 14.19 13.11 -14.80
C PRO A 792 13.47 12.07 -15.68
N SER A 793 13.83 10.80 -15.56
CA SER A 793 13.22 9.67 -16.29
C SER A 793 11.83 9.29 -15.79
N ILE A 794 11.44 9.63 -14.55
CA ILE A 794 10.11 9.29 -14.01
C ILE A 794 9.01 10.15 -14.66
N ARG A 795 7.96 9.48 -15.12
CA ARG A 795 6.75 10.08 -15.71
C ARG A 795 5.55 10.04 -14.78
N GLY A 796 5.47 9.03 -13.91
CA GLY A 796 4.32 8.73 -13.06
C GLY A 796 4.64 7.67 -12.02
N PHE A 797 3.81 7.61 -10.98
CA PHE A 797 4.04 6.77 -9.80
C PHE A 797 2.80 5.92 -9.48
N LEU A 798 2.93 4.59 -9.58
CA LEU A 798 1.93 3.65 -9.09
C LEU A 798 2.19 3.35 -7.61
N THR A 799 1.24 3.75 -6.75
CA THR A 799 1.45 3.88 -5.31
C THR A 799 0.26 3.41 -4.50
N HIS A 800 0.55 2.95 -3.27
CA HIS A 800 -0.46 2.71 -2.24
C HIS A 800 -1.12 3.98 -1.67
N SER A 801 -0.66 5.18 -2.05
CA SER A 801 -1.17 6.48 -1.56
C SER A 801 -1.00 6.71 -0.04
N GLY A 802 0.00 6.08 0.59
CA GLY A 802 0.45 6.46 1.93
C GLY A 802 1.02 7.87 1.95
N TRP A 803 0.83 8.60 3.06
CA TRP A 803 1.00 10.06 3.08
C TRP A 803 2.40 10.56 2.69
N GLY A 804 3.47 9.96 3.24
CA GLY A 804 4.85 10.34 2.90
C GLY A 804 5.13 10.25 1.39
N SER A 805 4.72 9.15 0.73
CA SER A 805 4.84 9.01 -0.72
C SER A 805 3.93 9.91 -1.54
N THR A 806 2.80 10.33 -0.97
CA THR A 806 1.94 11.34 -1.60
C THR A 806 2.64 12.71 -1.59
N MET A 807 3.27 13.07 -0.46
CA MET A 807 4.04 14.31 -0.33
C MET A 807 5.27 14.33 -1.25
N GLU A 808 6.10 13.28 -1.24
CA GLU A 808 7.26 13.13 -2.15
C GLU A 808 6.86 13.27 -3.63
N SER A 809 5.71 12.69 -4.02
CA SER A 809 5.18 12.78 -5.39
C SER A 809 4.69 14.19 -5.73
N ILE A 810 4.12 14.91 -4.77
CA ILE A 810 3.73 16.32 -4.90
C ILE A 810 4.98 17.20 -5.09
N SER A 811 5.99 17.05 -4.21
CA SER A 811 7.25 17.81 -4.26
C SER A 811 8.05 17.54 -5.54
N SER A 812 8.08 16.29 -6.01
CA SER A 812 8.72 15.93 -7.27
C SER A 812 7.91 16.37 -8.51
N GLY A 813 6.61 16.67 -8.34
CA GLY A 813 5.67 17.02 -9.40
C GLY A 813 5.28 15.82 -10.27
N VAL A 814 5.18 14.63 -9.69
CA VAL A 814 4.88 13.36 -10.37
C VAL A 814 3.39 12.98 -10.16
N PRO A 815 2.63 12.69 -11.23
CA PRO A 815 1.25 12.23 -11.12
C PRO A 815 1.15 10.75 -10.73
N MET A 816 0.07 10.39 -10.03
CA MET A 816 -0.07 9.10 -9.35
C MET A 816 -1.14 8.17 -9.93
N LEU A 817 -0.91 6.86 -9.85
CA LEU A 817 -1.95 5.83 -9.89
C LEU A 817 -2.10 5.24 -8.49
N CYS A 818 -3.29 5.36 -7.93
CA CYS A 818 -3.58 5.11 -6.52
C CYS A 818 -4.29 3.75 -6.33
N TRP A 819 -3.58 2.74 -5.84
CA TRP A 819 -4.21 1.46 -5.44
C TRP A 819 -4.28 1.36 -3.92
N LEU A 820 -5.45 1.07 -3.35
CA LEU A 820 -5.68 1.30 -1.91
C LEU A 820 -5.65 0.01 -1.10
N PHE A 821 -4.92 0.02 0.00
CA PHE A 821 -4.81 -1.08 0.95
C PHE A 821 -5.54 -0.77 2.27
N LEU A 822 -5.03 0.14 3.12
CA LEU A 822 -5.52 0.34 4.49
C LEU A 822 -5.28 1.79 5.01
N ALA A 823 -5.84 2.11 6.18
CA ALA A 823 -5.59 3.33 6.96
C ALA A 823 -6.08 4.63 6.30
N ASP A 824 -5.20 5.60 6.07
CA ASP A 824 -5.48 6.95 5.56
C ASP A 824 -5.56 7.02 4.03
N GLN A 825 -5.12 5.96 3.34
CA GLN A 825 -4.92 5.91 1.89
C GLN A 825 -6.19 6.25 1.09
N GLN A 826 -7.38 5.90 1.61
CA GLN A 826 -8.67 6.24 1.00
C GLN A 826 -8.88 7.75 0.91
N THR A 827 -8.55 8.48 1.97
CA THR A 827 -8.70 9.94 2.04
C THR A 827 -7.64 10.60 1.17
N ASN A 828 -6.37 10.17 1.26
CA ASN A 828 -5.29 10.65 0.41
C ASN A 828 -5.60 10.48 -1.09
N CYS A 829 -6.16 9.33 -1.48
CA CYS A 829 -6.58 9.04 -2.86
C CYS A 829 -7.74 9.94 -3.32
N ARG A 830 -8.77 10.11 -2.49
CA ARG A 830 -9.92 11.00 -2.79
C ARG A 830 -9.48 12.45 -3.03
N TYR A 831 -8.52 12.95 -2.25
CA TYR A 831 -7.94 14.28 -2.45
C TYR A 831 -7.05 14.35 -3.69
N THR A 832 -6.14 13.37 -3.84
CA THR A 832 -5.24 13.22 -5.00
C THR A 832 -5.99 13.20 -6.33
N CYS A 833 -7.10 12.46 -6.41
CA CYS A 833 -7.85 12.27 -7.64
C CYS A 833 -8.77 13.46 -7.99
N SER A 834 -9.42 14.08 -7.01
CA SER A 834 -10.48 15.07 -7.27
C SER A 834 -10.10 16.51 -6.90
N GLU A 835 -9.51 16.73 -5.73
CA GLU A 835 -9.18 18.08 -5.25
C GLU A 835 -7.89 18.58 -5.90
N TRP A 836 -6.78 17.86 -5.70
CA TRP A 836 -5.49 18.19 -6.29
C TRP A 836 -5.48 17.87 -7.79
N GLY A 837 -6.16 16.78 -8.19
CA GLY A 837 -6.33 16.37 -9.58
C GLY A 837 -5.04 15.89 -10.24
N ILE A 838 -4.21 15.18 -9.48
CA ILE A 838 -2.89 14.66 -9.89
C ILE A 838 -2.83 13.13 -9.94
N GLY A 839 -3.95 12.42 -9.71
CA GLY A 839 -3.96 10.96 -9.84
C GLY A 839 -5.26 10.30 -10.27
N MET A 840 -5.20 8.97 -10.39
CA MET A 840 -6.33 8.10 -10.75
C MET A 840 -6.37 6.86 -9.85
N GLU A 841 -7.55 6.50 -9.35
CA GLU A 841 -7.76 5.29 -8.55
C GLU A 841 -7.69 4.02 -9.41
N ILE A 842 -6.97 3.01 -8.92
CA ILE A 842 -7.02 1.61 -9.39
C ILE A 842 -7.98 0.86 -8.47
N GLU A 843 -8.96 0.15 -9.05
CA GLU A 843 -9.90 -0.68 -8.30
C GLU A 843 -9.19 -1.72 -7.41
N SER A 844 -9.73 -1.97 -6.22
CA SER A 844 -9.16 -2.93 -5.26
C SER A 844 -9.08 -4.37 -5.81
N ASN A 845 -10.04 -4.75 -6.67
CA ASN A 845 -9.99 -5.98 -7.45
C ASN A 845 -9.12 -5.77 -8.71
N VAL A 846 -7.80 -5.87 -8.50
CA VAL A 846 -6.77 -5.63 -9.52
C VAL A 846 -6.96 -6.58 -10.71
N LYS A 847 -6.92 -6.01 -11.92
CA LYS A 847 -6.94 -6.74 -13.19
C LYS A 847 -5.96 -6.11 -14.16
N ARG A 848 -5.17 -6.94 -14.84
CA ARG A 848 -4.13 -6.53 -15.78
C ARG A 848 -4.64 -5.56 -16.85
N GLU A 849 -5.86 -5.75 -17.37
CA GLU A 849 -6.41 -4.89 -18.41
C GLU A 849 -6.71 -3.48 -17.89
N ASN A 850 -7.10 -3.37 -16.61
CA ASN A 850 -7.33 -2.07 -15.97
C ASN A 850 -6.01 -1.38 -15.63
N VAL A 851 -5.04 -2.12 -15.07
CA VAL A 851 -3.68 -1.62 -14.80
C VAL A 851 -3.04 -1.10 -16.09
N LYS A 852 -3.01 -1.91 -17.14
CA LYS A 852 -2.53 -1.57 -18.49
C LYS A 852 -3.18 -0.29 -19.03
N LYS A 853 -4.51 -0.22 -18.98
CA LYS A 853 -5.27 0.95 -19.46
C LYS A 853 -4.93 2.22 -18.69
N LEU A 854 -4.89 2.16 -17.36
CA LEU A 854 -4.60 3.32 -16.50
C LEU A 854 -3.14 3.76 -16.63
N VAL A 855 -2.21 2.82 -16.81
CA VAL A 855 -0.82 3.10 -17.16
C VAL A 855 -0.72 3.85 -18.49
N ILE A 856 -1.32 3.36 -19.57
CA ILE A 856 -1.29 4.04 -20.87
C ILE A 856 -1.92 5.44 -20.77
N GLU A 857 -3.04 5.59 -20.07
CA GLU A 857 -3.67 6.92 -19.84
C GLU A 857 -2.80 7.87 -19.01
N LEU A 858 -1.98 7.37 -18.07
CA LEU A 858 -1.03 8.18 -17.29
C LEU A 858 0.15 8.66 -18.14
N MET A 859 0.65 7.78 -19.02
CA MET A 859 1.86 7.99 -19.79
C MET A 859 1.64 8.80 -21.08
N GLU A 860 0.57 8.45 -21.82
CA GLU A 860 0.28 8.95 -23.17
C GLU A 860 -1.05 9.71 -23.26
N GLY A 861 -1.96 9.48 -22.31
CA GLY A 861 -3.33 10.00 -22.34
C GLY A 861 -3.47 11.50 -22.01
N GLU A 862 -4.58 12.09 -22.47
CA GLU A 862 -4.89 13.51 -22.21
C GLU A 862 -5.07 13.78 -20.71
N LYS A 863 -5.60 12.81 -19.94
CA LYS A 863 -5.71 12.92 -18.49
C LYS A 863 -4.33 12.83 -17.83
N GLY A 864 -3.46 11.93 -18.28
CA GLY A 864 -2.06 11.83 -17.85
C GLY A 864 -1.27 13.13 -18.04
N GLU A 865 -1.51 13.84 -19.13
CA GLU A 865 -0.89 15.14 -19.41
C GLU A 865 -1.46 16.28 -18.55
N LYS A 866 -2.80 16.31 -18.36
CA LYS A 866 -3.46 17.27 -17.45
C LYS A 866 -2.98 17.10 -16.00
N MET A 867 -2.88 15.86 -15.52
CA MET A 867 -2.37 15.56 -14.18
C MET A 867 -0.91 15.95 -14.02
N LYS A 868 -0.05 15.76 -15.04
CA LYS A 868 1.35 16.20 -14.97
C LYS A 868 1.49 17.72 -14.85
N LYS A 869 0.67 18.50 -15.57
CA LYS A 869 0.63 19.97 -15.44
C LYS A 869 0.26 20.40 -14.03
N LYS A 870 -0.84 19.87 -13.50
CA LYS A 870 -1.26 20.10 -12.11
C LYS A 870 -0.20 19.67 -11.08
N ALA A 871 0.47 18.55 -11.29
CA ALA A 871 1.54 18.10 -10.38
C ALA A 871 2.73 19.07 -10.37
N MET A 872 3.09 19.67 -11.52
CA MET A 872 4.11 20.72 -11.58
C MET A 872 3.65 22.03 -10.90
N GLU A 873 2.36 22.37 -10.97
CA GLU A 873 1.77 23.51 -10.24
C GLU A 873 1.85 23.30 -8.72
N TRP A 874 1.46 22.12 -8.23
CA TRP A 874 1.56 21.76 -6.81
C TRP A 874 3.01 21.69 -6.30
N ARG A 875 3.93 21.15 -7.10
CA ARG A 875 5.37 21.22 -6.83
C ARG A 875 5.85 22.65 -6.60
N LYS A 876 5.48 23.59 -7.47
CA LYS A 876 5.87 25.00 -7.34
C LYS A 876 5.32 25.62 -6.04
N LEU A 877 4.08 25.31 -5.68
CA LEU A 877 3.48 25.77 -4.41
C LEU A 877 4.17 25.16 -3.19
N ALA A 878 4.64 23.91 -3.29
CA ALA A 878 5.42 23.25 -2.24
C ALA A 878 6.83 23.86 -2.09
N GLU A 879 7.52 24.14 -3.20
CA GLU A 879 8.79 24.87 -3.25
C GLU A 879 8.63 26.30 -2.66
N GLU A 880 7.53 26.99 -2.93
CA GLU A 880 7.20 28.31 -2.35
C GLU A 880 6.90 28.22 -0.84
N ALA A 881 6.12 27.23 -0.40
CA ALA A 881 5.75 27.05 1.00
C ALA A 881 6.96 26.68 1.88
N SER A 882 7.92 25.92 1.35
CA SER A 882 9.16 25.59 2.05
C SER A 882 10.27 26.61 1.88
N GLY A 883 10.15 27.64 1.02
CA GLY A 883 11.22 28.63 0.82
C GLY A 883 11.58 29.42 2.11
N PRO A 884 12.64 30.24 2.12
CA PRO A 884 13.13 30.94 3.33
C PRO A 884 12.14 31.90 4.00
N THR A 885 11.08 32.28 3.30
CA THR A 885 9.95 33.11 3.82
C THR A 885 8.60 32.44 3.58
N GLY A 886 8.60 31.15 3.24
CA GLY A 886 7.40 30.35 3.00
C GLY A 886 6.71 29.95 4.31
N SER A 887 5.43 29.60 4.20
CA SER A 887 4.57 29.25 5.36
C SER A 887 5.17 28.14 6.22
N SER A 888 5.72 27.10 5.61
CA SER A 888 6.21 25.91 6.31
C SER A 888 7.50 26.21 7.08
N SER A 889 8.40 27.00 6.49
CA SER A 889 9.60 27.51 7.18
C SER A 889 9.24 28.41 8.35
N MET A 890 8.30 29.35 8.15
CA MET A 890 7.82 30.23 9.21
C MET A 890 7.09 29.47 10.34
N ASN A 891 6.39 28.39 10.02
CA ASN A 891 5.69 27.57 11.00
C ASN A 891 6.65 26.63 11.75
N LEU A 892 7.71 26.14 11.11
CA LEU A 892 8.82 25.45 11.78
C LEU A 892 9.55 26.38 12.75
N ASP A 893 9.86 27.61 12.32
CA ASP A 893 10.49 28.65 13.14
C ASP A 893 9.67 28.96 14.41
N LYS A 894 8.34 29.10 14.28
CA LYS A 894 7.43 29.30 15.42
C LYS A 894 7.37 28.07 16.32
N LEU A 895 7.25 26.87 15.75
CA LEU A 895 7.26 25.62 16.52
C LEU A 895 8.50 25.52 17.41
N VAL A 896 9.68 25.80 16.84
CA VAL A 896 10.95 25.82 17.59
C VAL A 896 10.89 26.85 18.71
N LYS A 897 10.55 28.11 18.41
CA LYS A 897 10.61 29.25 19.36
C LYS A 897 9.48 29.26 20.41
N GLU A 898 8.30 28.74 20.11
CA GLU A 898 7.11 28.82 20.97
C GLU A 898 6.78 27.52 21.73
N VAL A 899 7.50 26.42 21.44
CA VAL A 899 7.20 25.08 21.98
C VAL A 899 8.45 24.25 22.30
N LEU A 900 9.46 24.22 21.44
CA LEU A 900 10.62 23.33 21.64
C LEU A 900 11.68 23.97 22.55
N LEU A 901 11.83 25.29 22.49
CA LEU A 901 12.79 26.10 23.27
C LEU A 901 12.09 27.05 24.29
N SER A 902 10.87 26.70 24.74
CA SER A 902 9.96 27.61 25.46
C SER A 902 9.94 27.45 26.98
#